data_AF-A0A970C015-F1
#
_entry.id   AF-A0A970C015-F1
#
_cell.length_a   1.000
_cell.length_b   1.000
_cell.length_c   1.000
_cell.angle_alpha   90.00
_cell.angle_beta   90.00
_cell.angle_gamma   90.00
#
_symmetry.space_group_name_H-M   'P 1'
#
loop_
_entity.id
_entity.type
_entity.pdbx_description
1 polymer ?
#
loop_
_entity_poly.entity_id
_entity_poly.type
_entity_poly.pdbx_seq_one_letter_code
_entity_poly.pdbx_strand_id
1 'polypeptide(L)'
;MSDDEINRADRSDQADGPRRRGRLGLLLTVLALAAVAAAIGVWQYAARPHSAAQQLEAARKAEAEYLSRLPELAADAAAAERDEVAEAYARVFTAFEATAEEAATAHDQLARLHEHTGDAAKARQWWTQLIDRYGDTAQARAAYEPLIDSYVNDAKALLASDPAAAVKLLNEAAGTCEAFIGRYGAGDADAPAMAMRRCRIFDDLIVDPPIQAIEALEDFIAVYADSDLADEALWRLGRLHERIAEPRAAANYYERLIAEHPDSSWLKQAEIGRARTVSQFDPEAGEKLWRDLAAKYADDPEIEPQARREVDRLAAQREAEAQREQAEQARREAQDYRRQRYGGGGGGGGGGGPVDSGWGTPIPPAEMLRDFIVQKINAEHYRLDMAIDPVAHTLEMAGSVDLVNEGDEKRDFLLMLGPLMVLGDFALDGEAVEVVRPQGKDEVIHLRLSKPWPSGARATLTFAYTATVEPLNLPERLPEELLKEVFSMGPARRAAQAAIEPAGPRAMNPVRLWVAQEARDDGDALTPEAIAGMLASPALQFQLNDSGFALSGSVWYPVTIFGDLFTAEIDVTLPEDLTIVCSGGPAGDRAAGGRRTTTWRCEKPYFGLYFAYGAYESLSREIGGLTVSVHFFAGQRDRMEAYRDAVEGILAAYVDHFGPFPFEKLAMAQVKLPPILGGVGPASLMFLHHAAVAQREEVPVNLLAHELSHQWWGNQLPINLIDERYSQWLSEGFATYSDALYTEWSEGAEPFREHIRRIGKLYLEQTENVREDAIVQTFLGQSPLYRPVVYEKGALVLHALRYVLGDEVFFDALRHYVGTCAFTPSTVDDFRRIAAERSGRDLDWFFDEWLDRPGCPRIELADVTVAPGGGEGASTVTVSIVQPAHLSRMPIDVEVLGGGRARRVRVDLDRKEHTVTLDVESPVTGVVLDPDDWVLRRTAADEWPSAEQRW
;
A
#
# COMPACT_ATOMS: atom_id res chain seq x y z
N MET A 1 27.88 52.21 -52.65
CA MET A 1 26.85 51.91 -53.67
C MET A 1 26.11 53.21 -53.94
N SER A 2 25.71 53.47 -55.18
CA SER A 2 25.07 54.72 -55.61
C SER A 2 23.54 54.60 -55.61
N ASP A 3 22.85 55.74 -55.47
CA ASP A 3 21.39 55.81 -55.25
C ASP A 3 20.52 55.05 -56.28
N ASP A 4 21.00 54.85 -57.51
CA ASP A 4 20.32 54.08 -58.56
C ASP A 4 20.18 52.58 -58.26
N GLU A 5 21.00 52.00 -57.38
CA GLU A 5 20.86 50.60 -56.95
C GLU A 5 19.75 50.41 -55.90
N ILE A 6 19.48 51.46 -55.11
CA ILE A 6 18.43 51.45 -54.08
C ILE A 6 17.04 51.52 -54.73
N ASN A 7 16.88 52.35 -55.77
CA ASN A 7 15.59 52.59 -56.44
C ASN A 7 15.07 51.42 -57.31
N ARG A 8 15.90 50.41 -57.63
CA ARG A 8 15.43 49.23 -58.38
C ARG A 8 14.77 48.15 -57.52
N ALA A 9 15.00 48.16 -56.21
CA ALA A 9 14.36 47.24 -55.27
C ALA A 9 12.91 47.65 -54.90
N ASP A 10 12.44 48.80 -55.40
CA ASP A 10 11.20 49.46 -54.94
C ASP A 10 9.93 49.10 -55.77
N ARG A 11 10.00 48.06 -56.62
CA ARG A 11 8.87 47.65 -57.49
C ARG A 11 8.55 46.15 -57.57
N SER A 12 9.13 45.32 -56.69
CA SER A 12 8.72 43.92 -56.55
C SER A 12 9.01 43.37 -55.15
N ASP A 13 8.15 43.71 -54.18
CA ASP A 13 7.23 42.71 -53.62
C ASP A 13 6.33 43.33 -52.54
N GLN A 14 5.04 42.99 -52.57
CA GLN A 14 4.07 43.31 -51.53
C GLN A 14 3.85 42.08 -50.62
N ALA A 15 4.69 41.92 -49.60
CA ALA A 15 4.37 41.16 -48.39
C ALA A 15 5.31 41.57 -47.23
N ASP A 16 4.74 41.74 -46.04
CA ASP A 16 5.40 41.90 -44.73
C ASP A 16 6.49 42.97 -44.49
N GLY A 17 6.05 44.03 -43.80
CA GLY A 17 6.62 44.33 -42.47
C GLY A 17 7.77 45.36 -42.38
N PRO A 18 7.48 46.65 -42.10
CA PRO A 18 8.49 47.71 -41.96
C PRO A 18 9.53 47.59 -40.82
N ARG A 19 9.54 46.50 -40.03
CA ARG A 19 10.31 46.42 -38.76
C ARG A 19 11.72 45.83 -38.87
N ARG A 20 12.12 45.19 -39.98
CA ARG A 20 13.48 44.63 -40.13
C ARG A 20 14.54 45.60 -40.69
N ARG A 21 14.17 46.62 -41.47
CA ARG A 21 15.13 47.56 -42.07
C ARG A 21 15.68 48.62 -41.10
N GLY A 22 14.92 49.01 -40.06
CA GLY A 22 15.37 49.99 -39.07
C GLY A 22 16.47 49.47 -38.13
N ARG A 23 16.36 48.20 -37.69
CA ARG A 23 17.29 47.62 -36.69
C ARG A 23 18.67 47.28 -37.23
N LEU A 24 18.76 46.70 -38.43
CA LEU A 24 20.07 46.42 -39.04
C LEU A 24 20.82 47.73 -39.38
N GLY A 25 20.09 48.78 -39.77
CA GLY A 25 20.65 50.13 -39.97
C GLY A 25 21.15 50.74 -38.66
N LEU A 26 20.42 50.58 -37.55
CA LEU A 26 20.85 51.06 -36.23
C LEU A 26 22.07 50.29 -35.72
N LEU A 27 22.08 48.95 -35.80
CA LEU A 27 23.20 48.10 -35.38
C LEU A 27 24.48 48.41 -36.16
N LEU A 28 24.38 48.55 -37.50
CA LEU A 28 25.50 48.97 -38.33
C LEU A 28 25.92 50.42 -38.05
N THR A 29 25.01 51.30 -37.66
CA THR A 29 25.34 52.67 -37.23
C THR A 29 26.04 52.69 -35.87
N VAL A 30 25.63 51.85 -34.91
CA VAL A 30 26.27 51.73 -33.59
C VAL A 30 27.64 51.08 -33.71
N LEU A 31 27.79 50.00 -34.49
CA LEU A 31 29.09 49.38 -34.76
C LEU A 31 30.00 50.30 -35.58
N ALA A 32 29.47 51.05 -36.55
CA ALA A 32 30.23 52.07 -37.26
C ALA A 32 30.62 53.24 -36.34
N LEU A 33 29.75 53.69 -35.42
CA LEU A 33 30.07 54.73 -34.45
C LEU A 33 31.06 54.24 -33.39
N ALA A 34 31.02 52.97 -32.98
CA ALA A 34 32.00 52.37 -32.07
C ALA A 34 33.35 52.20 -32.76
N ALA A 35 33.37 51.71 -34.00
CA ALA A 35 34.59 51.62 -34.82
C ALA A 35 35.15 53.01 -35.18
N VAL A 36 34.28 54.00 -35.44
CA VAL A 36 34.68 55.40 -35.67
C VAL A 36 35.11 56.07 -34.37
N ALA A 37 34.53 55.77 -33.21
CA ALA A 37 34.99 56.28 -31.91
C ALA A 37 36.32 55.66 -31.50
N ALA A 38 36.53 54.36 -31.74
CA ALA A 38 37.82 53.70 -31.58
C ALA A 38 38.86 54.25 -32.57
N ALA A 39 38.50 54.42 -33.85
CA ALA A 39 39.39 54.99 -34.85
C ALA A 39 39.67 56.48 -34.61
N ILE A 40 38.71 57.28 -34.14
CA ILE A 40 38.90 58.68 -33.75
C ILE A 40 39.73 58.76 -32.46
N GLY A 41 39.50 57.87 -31.49
CA GLY A 41 40.32 57.74 -30.29
C GLY A 41 41.77 57.39 -30.60
N VAL A 42 42.01 56.46 -31.53
CA VAL A 42 43.36 56.12 -32.01
C VAL A 42 43.96 57.23 -32.87
N TRP A 43 43.20 57.84 -33.79
CA TRP A 43 43.70 58.78 -34.81
C TRP A 43 43.84 60.23 -34.32
N GLN A 44 42.93 60.73 -33.47
CA GLN A 44 43.08 62.05 -32.84
C GLN A 44 44.11 62.05 -31.71
N TYR A 45 44.35 60.91 -31.06
CA TYR A 45 45.29 60.81 -29.93
C TYR A 45 46.72 60.41 -30.35
N ALA A 46 46.91 59.69 -31.46
CA ALA A 46 48.22 59.49 -32.08
C ALA A 46 48.90 60.81 -32.54
N ALA A 47 48.18 61.94 -32.53
CA ALA A 47 48.65 63.23 -33.01
C ALA A 47 49.18 64.19 -31.92
N ARG A 48 49.26 63.80 -30.63
CA ARG A 48 49.80 64.68 -29.56
C ARG A 48 50.69 63.96 -28.52
N PRO A 49 51.77 64.60 -28.03
CA PRO A 49 52.74 63.96 -27.14
C PRO A 49 52.35 64.08 -25.65
N HIS A 50 51.71 63.05 -25.10
CA HIS A 50 51.43 62.91 -23.66
C HIS A 50 51.91 61.55 -23.13
N SER A 51 52.25 61.48 -21.83
CA SER A 51 52.92 60.32 -21.22
C SER A 51 51.95 59.16 -20.94
N ALA A 52 52.45 57.91 -20.94
CA ALA A 52 51.63 56.70 -20.80
C ALA A 52 50.75 56.68 -19.53
N ALA A 53 51.21 57.24 -18.41
CA ALA A 53 50.42 57.35 -17.19
C ALA A 53 49.18 58.26 -17.36
N GLN A 54 49.30 59.34 -18.15
CA GLN A 54 48.19 60.24 -18.47
C GLN A 54 47.23 59.62 -19.48
N GLN A 55 47.72 58.72 -20.34
CA GLN A 55 46.89 57.94 -21.26
C GLN A 55 46.04 56.92 -20.50
N LEU A 56 46.62 56.21 -19.52
CA LEU A 56 45.92 55.23 -18.69
C LEU A 56 44.84 55.89 -17.79
N GLU A 57 45.16 57.04 -17.19
CA GLU A 57 44.20 57.80 -16.36
C GLU A 57 43.02 58.34 -17.19
N ALA A 58 43.29 58.80 -18.42
CA ALA A 58 42.24 59.24 -19.34
C ALA A 58 41.36 58.09 -19.84
N ALA A 59 41.96 56.92 -20.12
CA ALA A 59 41.23 55.72 -20.51
C ALA A 59 40.30 55.24 -19.38
N ARG A 60 40.80 55.11 -18.14
CA ARG A 60 40.01 54.75 -16.95
C ARG A 60 38.86 55.73 -16.68
N LYS A 61 39.08 57.03 -16.95
CA LYS A 61 38.03 58.04 -16.79
C LYS A 61 36.93 57.93 -17.83
N ALA A 62 37.28 57.64 -19.09
CA ALA A 62 36.32 57.39 -20.16
C ALA A 62 35.56 56.06 -19.97
N GLU A 63 36.25 55.03 -19.46
CA GLU A 63 35.69 53.74 -19.04
C GLU A 63 34.66 53.90 -17.91
N ALA A 64 34.99 54.63 -16.85
CA ALA A 64 34.06 54.93 -15.76
C ALA A 64 32.84 55.75 -16.22
N GLU A 65 33.04 56.73 -17.11
CA GLU A 65 31.95 57.50 -17.71
C GLU A 65 31.05 56.61 -18.59
N TYR A 66 31.61 55.67 -19.34
CA TYR A 66 30.86 54.71 -20.15
C TYR A 66 30.09 53.68 -19.29
N LEU A 67 30.73 53.11 -18.27
CA LEU A 67 30.10 52.20 -17.30
C LEU A 67 28.93 52.86 -16.56
N SER A 68 29.03 54.14 -16.20
CA SER A 68 27.92 54.88 -15.57
C SER A 68 26.68 55.04 -16.47
N ARG A 69 26.84 54.88 -17.79
CA ARG A 69 25.78 55.02 -18.80
C ARG A 69 25.34 53.68 -19.40
N LEU A 70 26.02 52.59 -19.05
CA LEU A 70 25.66 51.24 -19.48
C LEU A 70 24.20 50.87 -19.13
N PRO A 71 23.64 51.22 -17.96
CA PRO A 71 22.24 50.91 -17.63
C PRO A 71 21.23 51.62 -18.54
N GLU A 72 21.48 52.88 -18.93
CA GLU A 72 20.63 53.61 -19.89
C GLU A 72 20.74 52.99 -21.29
N LEU A 73 21.95 52.65 -21.74
CA LEU A 73 22.19 52.05 -23.05
C LEU A 73 21.66 50.60 -23.15
N ALA A 74 21.67 49.85 -22.04
CA ALA A 74 21.13 48.49 -21.99
C ALA A 74 19.60 48.49 -22.06
N ALA A 75 18.92 49.51 -21.52
CA ALA A 75 17.47 49.62 -21.51
C ALA A 75 16.86 49.65 -22.92
N ASP A 76 17.54 50.26 -23.89
CA ASP A 76 17.08 50.38 -25.28
C ASP A 76 17.41 49.16 -26.18
N ALA A 77 18.29 48.25 -25.74
CA ALA A 77 18.73 47.08 -26.51
C ALA A 77 17.88 45.82 -26.23
N ALA A 78 17.62 45.02 -27.28
CA ALA A 78 16.88 43.76 -27.14
C ALA A 78 17.74 42.67 -26.47
N ALA A 79 17.12 41.75 -25.72
CA ALA A 79 17.82 40.77 -24.89
C ALA A 79 18.96 40.00 -25.62
N ALA A 80 18.71 39.50 -26.83
CA ALA A 80 19.70 38.77 -27.62
C ALA A 80 20.94 39.60 -28.02
N GLU A 81 20.83 40.94 -28.11
CA GLU A 81 21.96 41.82 -28.41
C GLU A 81 22.81 42.08 -27.15
N ARG A 82 22.29 41.80 -25.94
CA ARG A 82 23.03 41.95 -24.67
C ARG A 82 24.00 40.79 -24.44
N ASP A 83 23.58 39.56 -24.76
CA ASP A 83 24.42 38.36 -24.64
C ASP A 83 25.66 38.41 -25.54
N GLU A 84 25.50 38.79 -26.82
CA GLU A 84 26.63 38.89 -27.75
C GLU A 84 27.64 39.96 -27.32
N VAL A 85 27.17 41.08 -26.76
CA VAL A 85 28.03 42.15 -26.22
C VAL A 85 28.74 41.71 -24.95
N ALA A 86 28.04 41.03 -24.02
CA ALA A 86 28.64 40.50 -22.79
C ALA A 86 29.71 39.43 -23.09
N GLU A 87 29.44 38.52 -24.03
CA GLU A 87 30.41 37.50 -24.44
C GLU A 87 31.59 38.09 -25.23
N ALA A 88 31.37 39.11 -26.05
CA ALA A 88 32.47 39.82 -26.71
C ALA A 88 33.36 40.53 -25.68
N TYR A 89 32.76 41.13 -24.64
CA TYR A 89 33.48 41.79 -23.55
C TYR A 89 34.28 40.78 -22.70
N ALA A 90 33.67 39.65 -22.33
CA ALA A 90 34.33 38.55 -21.61
C ALA A 90 35.56 37.99 -22.37
N ARG A 91 35.44 37.83 -23.69
CA ARG A 91 36.53 37.38 -24.58
C ARG A 91 37.66 38.41 -24.71
N VAL A 92 37.37 39.70 -24.55
CA VAL A 92 38.40 40.77 -24.54
C VAL A 92 39.08 40.86 -23.18
N PHE A 93 38.33 40.75 -22.07
CA PHE A 93 38.86 40.88 -20.71
C PHE A 93 39.77 39.70 -20.31
N THR A 94 39.41 38.47 -20.70
CA THR A 94 40.23 37.27 -20.47
C THR A 94 41.48 37.17 -21.36
N ALA A 95 41.65 38.08 -22.34
CA ALA A 95 42.74 38.04 -23.30
C ALA A 95 43.93 38.96 -22.97
N PHE A 96 43.87 39.73 -21.87
CA PHE A 96 44.97 40.55 -21.36
C PHE A 96 45.43 40.08 -19.98
N GLU A 97 46.64 40.50 -19.57
CA GLU A 97 47.38 40.04 -18.37
C GLU A 97 46.72 40.40 -17.03
N ALA A 98 45.52 39.88 -16.78
CA ALA A 98 44.77 40.02 -15.54
C ALA A 98 45.36 39.12 -14.45
N THR A 99 45.49 39.65 -13.24
CA THR A 99 45.73 38.86 -12.03
C THR A 99 44.54 37.94 -11.74
N ALA A 100 44.73 36.92 -10.89
CA ALA A 100 43.65 36.01 -10.50
C ALA A 100 42.46 36.74 -9.87
N GLU A 101 42.68 37.83 -9.12
CA GLU A 101 41.61 38.67 -8.57
C GLU A 101 40.84 39.46 -9.64
N GLU A 102 41.53 40.00 -10.65
CA GLU A 102 40.89 40.72 -11.76
C GLU A 102 40.08 39.76 -12.65
N ALA A 103 40.62 38.57 -12.94
CA ALA A 103 39.91 37.52 -13.66
C ALA A 103 38.68 37.00 -12.87
N ALA A 104 38.82 36.79 -11.56
CA ALA A 104 37.72 36.38 -10.69
C ALA A 104 36.62 37.47 -10.59
N THR A 105 37.01 38.73 -10.47
CA THR A 105 36.09 39.89 -10.47
C THR A 105 35.29 39.96 -11.77
N ALA A 106 35.92 39.72 -12.92
CA ALA A 106 35.22 39.69 -14.21
C ALA A 106 34.20 38.53 -14.31
N HIS A 107 34.51 37.35 -13.76
CA HIS A 107 33.56 36.22 -13.76
C HIS A 107 32.34 36.51 -12.86
N ASP A 108 32.52 37.13 -11.68
CA ASP A 108 31.41 37.54 -10.81
C ASP A 108 30.52 38.61 -11.47
N GLN A 109 31.13 39.61 -12.12
CA GLN A 109 30.39 40.64 -12.86
C GLN A 109 29.57 40.06 -14.02
N LEU A 110 30.11 39.07 -14.76
CA LEU A 110 29.38 38.37 -15.81
C LEU A 110 28.23 37.53 -15.25
N ALA A 111 28.44 36.82 -14.14
CA ALA A 111 27.38 36.05 -13.48
C ALA A 111 26.21 36.95 -13.05
N ARG A 112 26.50 38.07 -12.36
CA ARG A 112 25.50 39.07 -11.95
C ARG A 112 24.78 39.74 -13.12
N LEU A 113 25.46 39.94 -14.26
CA LEU A 113 24.83 40.46 -15.46
C LEU A 113 23.81 39.47 -16.06
N HIS A 114 24.15 38.19 -16.10
CA HIS A 114 23.23 37.14 -16.56
C HIS A 114 22.05 36.95 -15.60
N GLU A 115 22.29 36.98 -14.29
CA GLU A 115 21.24 37.02 -13.27
C GLU A 115 20.28 38.21 -13.48
N HIS A 116 20.82 39.43 -13.64
CA HIS A 116 20.01 40.63 -13.84
C HIS A 116 19.23 40.64 -15.19
N THR A 117 19.69 39.87 -16.18
CA THR A 117 18.97 39.70 -17.46
C THR A 117 17.99 38.52 -17.46
N GLY A 118 17.93 37.74 -16.38
CA GLY A 118 17.02 36.60 -16.23
C GLY A 118 17.54 35.28 -16.79
N ASP A 119 18.81 35.18 -17.17
CA ASP A 119 19.45 33.91 -17.57
C ASP A 119 20.16 33.28 -16.37
N ALA A 120 19.36 32.68 -15.49
CA ALA A 120 19.85 32.03 -14.27
C ALA A 120 20.79 30.84 -14.57
N ALA A 121 20.56 30.12 -15.67
CA ALA A 121 21.42 28.99 -16.06
C ALA A 121 22.84 29.45 -16.42
N LYS A 122 22.96 30.54 -17.19
CA LYS A 122 24.25 31.14 -17.56
C LYS A 122 24.93 31.84 -16.38
N ALA A 123 24.16 32.45 -15.48
CA ALA A 123 24.67 32.98 -14.22
C ALA A 123 25.34 31.88 -13.37
N ARG A 124 24.65 30.75 -13.14
CA ARG A 124 25.19 29.58 -12.44
C ARG A 124 26.47 29.04 -13.09
N GLN A 125 26.50 28.97 -14.43
CA GLN A 125 27.69 28.53 -15.18
C GLN A 125 28.91 29.44 -14.94
N TRP A 126 28.72 30.74 -14.78
CA TRP A 126 29.81 31.69 -14.48
C TRP A 126 30.26 31.62 -13.02
N TRP A 127 29.35 31.53 -12.04
CA TRP A 127 29.74 31.33 -10.63
C TRP A 127 30.45 29.99 -10.40
N THR A 128 30.01 28.91 -11.05
CA THR A 128 30.69 27.61 -10.98
C THR A 128 32.12 27.70 -11.52
N GLN A 129 32.32 28.30 -12.71
CA GLN A 129 33.67 28.51 -13.26
C GLN A 129 34.55 29.42 -12.41
N LEU A 130 33.96 30.41 -11.73
CA LEU A 130 34.65 31.28 -10.78
C LEU A 130 35.15 30.48 -9.57
N ILE A 131 34.29 29.66 -8.96
CA ILE A 131 34.62 28.77 -7.84
C ILE A 131 35.70 27.75 -8.21
N ASP A 132 35.55 27.08 -9.36
CA ASP A 132 36.46 26.02 -9.79
C ASP A 132 37.88 26.54 -10.09
N ARG A 133 37.97 27.66 -10.82
CA ARG A 133 39.26 28.19 -11.32
C ARG A 133 39.97 29.12 -10.35
N TYR A 134 39.24 29.81 -9.48
CA TYR A 134 39.80 30.88 -8.64
C TYR A 134 39.42 30.72 -7.16
N GLY A 135 39.16 29.49 -6.69
CA GLY A 135 38.67 29.18 -5.34
C GLY A 135 39.46 29.75 -4.14
N ASP A 136 40.70 30.18 -4.35
CA ASP A 136 41.54 30.86 -3.33
C ASP A 136 41.25 32.39 -3.21
N THR A 137 40.38 32.93 -4.08
CA THR A 137 40.02 34.37 -4.09
C THR A 137 38.77 34.67 -3.27
N ALA A 138 38.69 35.89 -2.72
CA ALA A 138 37.51 36.35 -1.97
C ALA A 138 36.23 36.35 -2.83
N GLN A 139 36.35 36.66 -4.13
CA GLN A 139 35.27 36.64 -5.11
C GLN A 139 34.72 35.22 -5.31
N ALA A 140 35.58 34.22 -5.42
CA ALA A 140 35.16 32.82 -5.53
C ALA A 140 34.52 32.29 -4.26
N ARG A 141 35.02 32.67 -3.08
CA ARG A 141 34.36 32.37 -1.80
C ARG A 141 32.95 32.98 -1.74
N ALA A 142 32.81 34.25 -2.12
CA ALA A 142 31.53 34.96 -2.12
C ALA A 142 30.53 34.47 -3.18
N ALA A 143 30.98 33.73 -4.21
CA ALA A 143 30.15 33.21 -5.28
C ALA A 143 29.28 32.00 -4.88
N TYR A 144 29.59 31.32 -3.77
CA TYR A 144 28.81 30.18 -3.29
C TYR A 144 27.38 30.58 -2.90
N GLU A 145 27.18 31.71 -2.21
CA GLU A 145 25.84 32.15 -1.79
C GLU A 145 24.86 32.41 -2.96
N PRO A 146 25.17 33.26 -3.96
CA PRO A 146 24.26 33.51 -5.06
C PRO A 146 24.08 32.29 -5.97
N LEU A 147 25.08 31.39 -6.05
CA LEU A 147 24.94 30.10 -6.73
C LEU A 147 23.87 29.23 -6.05
N ILE A 148 23.95 29.07 -4.72
CA ILE A 148 22.96 28.32 -3.92
C ILE A 148 21.57 28.96 -4.04
N ASP A 149 21.46 30.29 -3.91
CA ASP A 149 20.17 30.98 -4.04
C ASP A 149 19.57 30.83 -5.45
N SER A 150 20.40 30.84 -6.49
CA SER A 150 19.94 30.61 -7.86
C SER A 150 19.32 29.23 -8.04
N TYR A 151 19.93 28.17 -7.49
CA TYR A 151 19.36 26.82 -7.50
C TYR A 151 18.06 26.74 -6.67
N VAL A 152 18.05 27.29 -5.46
CA VAL A 152 16.89 27.23 -4.54
C VAL A 152 15.69 28.01 -5.08
N ASN A 153 15.91 29.15 -5.73
CA ASN A 153 14.83 29.97 -6.28
C ASN A 153 14.19 29.32 -7.52
N ASP A 154 14.99 28.77 -8.44
CA ASP A 154 14.47 28.02 -9.59
C ASP A 154 13.73 26.76 -9.11
N ALA A 155 14.27 26.04 -8.12
CA ALA A 155 13.59 24.88 -7.52
C ALA A 155 12.23 25.26 -6.94
N LYS A 156 12.14 26.35 -6.16
CA LYS A 156 10.87 26.84 -5.59
C LYS A 156 9.84 27.21 -6.65
N ALA A 157 10.27 27.72 -7.80
CA ALA A 157 9.36 27.99 -8.93
C ALA A 157 8.85 26.70 -9.60
N LEU A 158 9.58 25.59 -9.49
CA LEU A 158 9.25 24.29 -10.07
C LEU A 158 8.53 23.33 -9.10
N LEU A 159 8.60 23.53 -7.78
CA LEU A 159 8.01 22.62 -6.78
C LEU A 159 6.54 22.25 -7.01
N ALA A 160 5.74 23.13 -7.64
CA ALA A 160 4.32 22.89 -7.92
C ALA A 160 4.03 22.34 -9.33
N SER A 161 5.02 22.31 -10.23
CA SER A 161 4.84 22.01 -11.67
C SER A 161 5.74 20.89 -12.19
N ASP A 162 6.96 20.78 -11.67
CA ASP A 162 7.91 19.69 -11.91
C ASP A 162 8.73 19.42 -10.63
N PRO A 163 8.19 18.62 -9.68
CA PRO A 163 8.86 18.30 -8.43
C PRO A 163 10.20 17.58 -8.62
N ALA A 164 10.34 16.76 -9.69
CA ALA A 164 11.56 16.02 -9.97
C ALA A 164 12.70 16.95 -10.41
N ALA A 165 12.41 17.92 -11.29
CA ALA A 165 13.37 18.97 -11.63
C ALA A 165 13.70 19.87 -10.43
N ALA A 166 12.72 20.17 -9.58
CA ALA A 166 12.94 20.93 -8.35
C ALA A 166 13.91 20.20 -7.39
N VAL A 167 13.65 18.92 -7.08
CA VAL A 167 14.54 18.10 -6.22
C VAL A 167 15.95 18.01 -6.79
N LYS A 168 16.11 17.87 -8.11
CA LYS A 168 17.44 17.90 -8.73
C LYS A 168 18.19 19.20 -8.42
N LEU A 169 17.56 20.36 -8.59
CA LEU A 169 18.18 21.66 -8.30
C LEU A 169 18.47 21.84 -6.80
N LEU A 170 17.63 21.30 -5.90
CA LEU A 170 17.88 21.32 -4.46
C LEU A 170 19.09 20.45 -4.08
N ASN A 171 19.29 19.30 -4.73
CA ASN A 171 20.49 18.48 -4.55
C ASN A 171 21.76 19.19 -5.05
N GLU A 172 21.71 19.92 -6.16
CA GLU A 172 22.83 20.76 -6.63
C GLU A 172 23.14 21.88 -5.61
N ALA A 173 22.11 22.49 -5.01
CA ALA A 173 22.26 23.48 -3.95
C ALA A 173 22.91 22.88 -2.67
N ALA A 174 22.45 21.72 -2.24
CA ALA A 174 23.01 21.01 -1.08
C ALA A 174 24.47 20.57 -1.31
N GLY A 175 24.78 20.03 -2.49
CA GLY A 175 26.14 19.69 -2.90
C GLY A 175 27.05 20.92 -3.00
N THR A 176 26.51 22.08 -3.39
CA THR A 176 27.25 23.35 -3.37
C THR A 176 27.61 23.79 -1.94
N CYS A 177 26.72 23.58 -0.96
CA CYS A 177 27.04 23.79 0.46
C CYS A 177 28.15 22.84 0.95
N GLU A 178 28.09 21.55 0.57
CA GLU A 178 29.15 20.57 0.91
C GLU A 178 30.50 20.94 0.30
N ALA A 179 30.51 21.38 -0.97
CA ALA A 179 31.72 21.79 -1.67
C ALA A 179 32.40 23.01 -1.02
N PHE A 180 31.64 23.91 -0.39
CA PHE A 180 32.19 25.00 0.42
C PHE A 180 32.89 24.45 1.67
N ILE A 181 32.19 23.60 2.44
CA ILE A 181 32.69 23.03 3.70
C ILE A 181 33.93 22.17 3.45
N GLY A 182 33.93 21.35 2.39
CA GLY A 182 35.07 20.52 2.01
C GLY A 182 36.29 21.32 1.54
N ARG A 183 36.09 22.53 0.98
CA ARG A 183 37.18 23.40 0.48
C ARG A 183 37.82 24.25 1.58
N TYR A 184 37.00 24.91 2.41
CA TYR A 184 37.49 25.83 3.45
C TYR A 184 37.67 25.16 4.83
N GLY A 185 37.05 23.99 5.03
CA GLY A 185 37.16 23.17 6.23
C GLY A 185 36.19 23.55 7.34
N ALA A 186 35.88 22.61 8.23
CA ALA A 186 34.95 22.80 9.35
C ALA A 186 35.43 23.81 10.42
N GLY A 187 36.69 24.25 10.38
CA GLY A 187 37.22 25.31 11.24
C GLY A 187 37.01 26.73 10.70
N ASP A 188 36.36 26.87 9.55
CA ASP A 188 36.05 28.16 8.93
C ASP A 188 34.83 28.84 9.59
N ALA A 189 34.86 30.16 9.73
CA ALA A 189 33.83 30.94 10.42
C ALA A 189 32.44 30.87 9.75
N ASP A 190 32.37 30.66 8.43
CA ASP A 190 31.11 30.59 7.67
C ASP A 190 30.61 29.13 7.51
N ALA A 191 31.43 28.13 7.85
CA ALA A 191 31.09 26.71 7.67
C ALA A 191 29.83 26.26 8.45
N PRO A 192 29.57 26.69 9.70
CA PRO A 192 28.32 26.35 10.40
C PRO A 192 27.09 26.93 9.69
N ALA A 193 27.16 28.18 9.20
CA ALA A 193 26.06 28.78 8.46
C ALA A 193 25.76 28.02 7.16
N MET A 194 26.80 27.57 6.46
CA MET A 194 26.66 26.78 5.24
C MET A 194 26.13 25.37 5.49
N ALA A 195 26.57 24.72 6.57
CA ALA A 195 26.09 23.39 6.98
C ALA A 195 24.62 23.44 7.41
N MET A 196 24.21 24.46 8.17
CA MET A 196 22.79 24.68 8.49
C MET A 196 21.96 25.00 7.24
N ARG A 197 22.51 25.73 6.26
CA ARG A 197 21.83 25.99 4.98
C ARG A 197 21.55 24.70 4.20
N ARG A 198 22.49 23.75 4.18
CA ARG A 198 22.29 22.38 3.66
C ARG A 198 21.16 21.66 4.40
N CYS A 199 21.16 21.68 5.73
CA CYS A 199 20.12 21.04 6.54
C CYS A 199 18.72 21.58 6.22
N ARG A 200 18.59 22.92 6.12
CA ARG A 200 17.32 23.58 5.74
C ARG A 200 16.85 23.24 4.32
N ILE A 201 17.76 22.99 3.38
CA ILE A 201 17.40 22.53 2.01
C ILE A 201 16.75 21.15 2.08
N PHE A 202 17.34 20.20 2.81
CA PHE A 202 16.72 18.89 2.99
C PHE A 202 15.40 18.98 3.77
N ASP A 203 15.41 19.59 4.95
CA ASP A 203 14.27 19.60 5.89
C ASP A 203 13.06 20.40 5.41
N ASP A 204 13.27 21.60 4.86
CA ASP A 204 12.16 22.51 4.47
C ASP A 204 11.78 22.43 2.98
N LEU A 205 12.59 21.81 2.11
CA LEU A 205 12.36 21.79 0.65
C LEU A 205 12.38 20.39 0.00
N ILE A 206 13.12 19.41 0.55
CA ILE A 206 13.11 18.00 0.08
C ILE A 206 12.26 17.19 1.07
N VAL A 207 10.95 17.35 0.95
CA VAL A 207 9.99 17.04 2.02
C VAL A 207 9.96 15.56 2.42
N ASP A 208 10.25 14.61 1.51
CA ASP A 208 10.12 13.17 1.76
C ASP A 208 11.09 12.36 0.85
N PRO A 209 11.78 11.30 1.33
CA PRO A 209 11.86 10.86 2.72
C PRO A 209 12.77 11.76 3.59
N PRO A 210 12.40 12.03 4.86
CA PRO A 210 13.15 12.93 5.76
C PRO A 210 14.52 12.41 6.21
N ILE A 211 14.95 11.22 5.78
CA ILE A 211 16.18 10.57 6.26
C ILE A 211 17.42 11.44 5.98
N GLN A 212 17.54 11.99 4.77
CA GLN A 212 18.65 12.88 4.41
C GLN A 212 18.67 14.18 5.24
N ALA A 213 17.51 14.66 5.68
CA ALA A 213 17.42 15.82 6.57
C ALA A 213 17.88 15.47 7.98
N ILE A 214 17.52 14.29 8.49
CA ILE A 214 17.95 13.77 9.79
C ILE A 214 19.47 13.58 9.79
N GLU A 215 20.01 12.82 8.83
CA GLU A 215 21.46 12.59 8.67
C GLU A 215 22.23 13.90 8.60
N ALA A 216 21.78 14.87 7.80
CA ALA A 216 22.41 16.18 7.68
C ALA A 216 22.45 16.96 8.99
N LEU A 217 21.39 16.87 9.81
CA LEU A 217 21.27 17.55 11.09
C LEU A 217 22.04 16.82 12.21
N GLU A 218 22.13 15.49 12.17
CA GLU A 218 22.97 14.71 13.09
C GLU A 218 24.46 14.97 12.82
N ASP A 219 24.88 15.00 11.56
CA ASP A 219 26.22 15.46 11.13
C ASP A 219 26.49 16.89 11.60
N PHE A 220 25.51 17.79 11.47
CA PHE A 220 25.64 19.17 11.95
C PHE A 220 25.91 19.22 13.46
N ILE A 221 25.14 18.49 14.26
CA ILE A 221 25.33 18.42 15.71
C ILE A 221 26.65 17.75 16.08
N ALA A 222 27.09 16.74 15.33
CA ALA A 222 28.37 16.05 15.59
C ALA A 222 29.60 16.94 15.37
N VAL A 223 29.53 17.90 14.45
CA VAL A 223 30.66 18.77 14.06
C VAL A 223 30.57 20.18 14.66
N TYR A 224 29.36 20.73 14.81
CA TYR A 224 29.12 22.14 15.15
C TYR A 224 28.28 22.33 16.43
N ALA A 225 28.38 21.40 17.40
CA ALA A 225 27.67 21.46 18.68
C ALA A 225 27.82 22.80 19.44
N ASP A 226 28.99 23.44 19.37
CA ASP A 226 29.28 24.72 20.03
C ASP A 226 28.80 25.96 19.23
N SER A 227 28.05 25.77 18.12
CA SER A 227 27.56 26.86 17.27
C SER A 227 26.27 27.50 17.79
N ASP A 228 26.12 28.81 17.57
CA ASP A 228 24.87 29.57 17.78
C ASP A 228 23.67 29.07 16.94
N LEU A 229 23.84 28.02 16.13
CA LEU A 229 22.81 27.36 15.32
C LEU A 229 22.49 25.92 15.78
N ALA A 230 23.17 25.41 16.82
CA ALA A 230 22.94 24.06 17.34
C ALA A 230 21.54 23.90 17.95
N ASP A 231 20.96 24.96 18.50
CA ASP A 231 19.59 24.96 19.04
C ASP A 231 18.53 24.76 17.93
N GLU A 232 18.68 25.41 16.77
CA GLU A 232 17.82 25.17 15.61
C GLU A 232 17.95 23.71 15.12
N ALA A 233 19.16 23.16 15.07
CA ALA A 233 19.36 21.78 14.63
C ALA A 233 18.69 20.77 15.57
N LEU A 234 18.82 20.92 16.89
CA LEU A 234 18.14 20.08 17.88
C LEU A 234 16.60 20.20 17.77
N TRP A 235 16.07 21.40 17.51
CA TRP A 235 14.63 21.59 17.31
C TRP A 235 14.13 20.88 16.05
N ARG A 236 14.87 21.01 14.94
CA ARG A 236 14.55 20.36 13.65
C ARG A 236 14.61 18.84 13.74
N LEU A 237 15.63 18.28 14.40
CA LEU A 237 15.71 16.84 14.70
C LEU A 237 14.50 16.38 15.51
N GLY A 238 14.15 17.08 16.60
CA GLY A 238 12.93 16.80 17.36
C GLY A 238 11.68 16.73 16.47
N ARG A 239 11.52 17.72 15.58
CA ARG A 239 10.39 17.80 14.64
C ARG A 239 10.40 16.67 13.59
N LEU A 240 11.58 16.27 13.09
CA LEU A 240 11.71 15.22 12.07
C LEU A 240 11.49 13.82 12.66
N HIS A 241 12.03 13.52 13.84
CA HIS A 241 11.74 12.27 14.53
C HIS A 241 10.26 12.15 14.93
N GLU A 242 9.54 13.25 15.18
CA GLU A 242 8.07 13.22 15.27
C GLU A 242 7.40 12.81 13.95
N ARG A 243 7.86 13.31 12.80
CA ARG A 243 7.30 12.98 11.48
C ARG A 243 7.47 11.50 11.11
N ILE A 244 8.58 10.87 11.52
CA ILE A 244 8.83 9.42 11.31
C ILE A 244 8.31 8.53 12.46
N ALA A 245 7.52 9.08 13.38
CA ALA A 245 6.92 8.36 14.52
C ALA A 245 7.93 7.72 15.49
N GLU A 246 9.06 8.41 15.75
CA GLU A 246 10.05 8.05 16.77
C GLU A 246 10.01 9.03 17.98
N PRO A 247 8.92 9.03 18.79
CA PRO A 247 8.71 10.07 19.78
C PRO A 247 9.76 10.08 20.91
N ARG A 248 10.45 8.96 21.17
CA ARG A 248 11.56 8.91 22.14
C ARG A 248 12.81 9.63 21.64
N ALA A 249 13.17 9.46 20.37
CA ALA A 249 14.28 10.19 19.77
C ALA A 249 13.95 11.70 19.72
N ALA A 250 12.73 12.04 19.30
CA ALA A 250 12.25 13.41 19.30
C ALA A 250 12.29 14.06 20.69
N ALA A 251 11.77 13.37 21.72
CA ALA A 251 11.81 13.85 23.10
C ALA A 251 13.25 14.08 23.60
N ASN A 252 14.19 13.18 23.28
CA ASN A 252 15.60 13.35 23.64
C ASN A 252 16.20 14.62 23.00
N TYR A 253 15.94 14.88 21.72
CA TYR A 253 16.44 16.08 21.04
C TYR A 253 15.84 17.37 21.61
N TYR A 254 14.55 17.38 21.94
CA TYR A 254 13.94 18.50 22.65
C TYR A 254 14.49 18.68 24.08
N GLU A 255 14.72 17.61 24.82
CA GLU A 255 15.33 17.67 26.16
C GLU A 255 16.75 18.23 26.13
N ARG A 256 17.55 17.81 25.15
CA ARG A 256 18.88 18.37 24.91
C ARG A 256 18.82 19.87 24.63
N LEU A 257 17.93 20.32 23.74
CA LEU A 257 17.76 21.75 23.48
C LEU A 257 17.42 22.53 24.74
N ILE A 258 16.45 22.06 25.53
CA ILE A 258 16.01 22.71 26.77
C ILE A 258 17.13 22.78 27.81
N ALA A 259 18.00 21.76 27.89
CA ALA A 259 19.08 21.68 28.87
C ALA A 259 20.37 22.42 28.43
N GLU A 260 20.73 22.32 27.15
CA GLU A 260 21.96 22.86 26.56
C GLU A 260 21.78 24.35 26.16
N HIS A 261 20.58 24.77 25.75
CA HIS A 261 20.28 26.11 25.23
C HIS A 261 19.06 26.78 25.90
N PRO A 262 19.11 27.08 27.21
CA PRO A 262 17.96 27.61 27.98
C PRO A 262 17.50 29.02 27.58
N ASP A 263 18.29 29.76 26.79
CA ASP A 263 17.94 31.08 26.25
C ASP A 263 17.53 31.04 24.75
N SER A 264 17.37 29.83 24.18
CA SER A 264 17.04 29.63 22.76
C SER A 264 15.69 30.25 22.35
N SER A 265 15.64 30.79 21.12
CA SER A 265 14.38 31.22 20.51
C SER A 265 13.42 30.04 20.24
N TRP A 266 13.95 28.82 20.12
CA TRP A 266 13.20 27.58 19.94
C TRP A 266 12.74 26.94 21.25
N LEU A 267 13.20 27.40 22.42
CA LEU A 267 12.92 26.80 23.72
C LEU A 267 11.42 26.53 23.94
N LYS A 268 10.58 27.53 23.63
CA LYS A 268 9.12 27.45 23.74
C LYS A 268 8.53 26.34 22.85
N GLN A 269 9.00 26.23 21.61
CA GLN A 269 8.59 25.17 20.68
C GLN A 269 9.09 23.79 21.14
N ALA A 270 10.31 23.72 21.71
CA ALA A 270 10.90 22.48 22.21
C ALA A 270 10.19 21.96 23.48
N GLU A 271 9.77 22.83 24.40
CA GLU A 271 8.98 22.40 25.57
C GLU A 271 7.60 21.86 25.16
N ILE A 272 6.95 22.50 24.18
CA ILE A 272 5.70 22.01 23.58
C ILE A 272 5.92 20.67 22.85
N GLY A 273 6.97 20.57 22.03
CA GLY A 273 7.36 19.35 21.32
C GLY A 273 7.68 18.20 22.26
N ARG A 274 8.42 18.48 23.35
CA ARG A 274 8.70 17.52 24.43
C ARG A 274 7.42 17.07 25.14
N ALA A 275 6.55 18.00 25.55
CA ALA A 275 5.29 17.63 26.19
C ALA A 275 4.44 16.76 25.26
N ARG A 276 4.33 17.12 23.97
CA ARG A 276 3.63 16.38 22.92
C ARG A 276 4.20 14.99 22.67
N THR A 277 5.53 14.84 22.58
CA THR A 277 6.22 13.57 22.32
C THR A 277 6.19 12.64 23.51
N VAL A 278 6.51 13.15 24.71
CA VAL A 278 6.42 12.38 25.96
C VAL A 278 4.99 11.87 26.17
N SER A 279 3.96 12.68 25.88
CA SER A 279 2.55 12.25 25.94
C SER A 279 2.21 11.04 25.05
N GLN A 280 3.03 10.68 24.05
CA GLN A 280 2.80 9.52 23.19
C GLN A 280 3.34 8.20 23.78
N PHE A 281 4.26 8.25 24.75
CA PHE A 281 4.87 7.06 25.35
C PHE A 281 4.91 7.04 26.89
N ASP A 282 4.58 8.17 27.53
CA ASP A 282 4.39 8.34 28.97
C ASP A 282 3.32 9.44 29.19
N PRO A 283 2.02 9.07 29.14
CA PRO A 283 0.92 10.02 29.26
C PRO A 283 0.87 10.77 30.61
N GLU A 284 1.36 10.17 31.70
CA GLU A 284 1.38 10.83 33.02
C GLU A 284 2.49 11.89 33.10
N ALA A 285 3.70 11.57 32.63
CA ALA A 285 4.75 12.57 32.49
C ALA A 285 4.34 13.65 31.48
N GLY A 286 3.67 13.28 30.38
CA GLY A 286 3.08 14.19 29.41
C GLY A 286 2.06 15.15 30.02
N GLU A 287 1.05 14.64 30.75
CA GLU A 287 0.05 15.45 31.45
C GLU A 287 0.71 16.40 32.46
N LYS A 288 1.75 15.95 33.17
CA LYS A 288 2.54 16.80 34.06
C LYS A 288 3.26 17.91 33.28
N LEU A 289 3.94 17.60 32.17
CA LEU A 289 4.62 18.58 31.33
C LEU A 289 3.65 19.62 30.76
N TRP A 290 2.45 19.21 30.34
CA TRP A 290 1.41 20.14 29.89
C TRP A 290 0.85 21.01 31.03
N ARG A 291 0.69 20.48 32.25
CA ARG A 291 0.33 21.30 33.43
C ARG A 291 1.43 22.31 33.78
N ASP A 292 2.69 21.88 33.76
CA ASP A 292 3.84 22.75 34.02
C ASP A 292 3.94 23.85 32.95
N LEU A 293 3.69 23.52 31.67
CA LEU A 293 3.56 24.49 30.57
C LEU A 293 2.41 25.49 30.78
N ALA A 294 1.20 25.00 31.11
CA ALA A 294 0.04 25.86 31.37
C ALA A 294 0.28 26.83 32.54
N ALA A 295 1.03 26.40 33.56
CA ALA A 295 1.42 27.26 34.69
C ALA A 295 2.56 28.23 34.33
N LYS A 296 3.57 27.78 33.57
CA LYS A 296 4.73 28.59 33.12
C LYS A 296 4.31 29.70 32.14
N TYR A 297 3.32 29.41 31.30
CA TYR A 297 2.82 30.29 30.24
C TYR A 297 1.36 30.74 30.49
N ALA A 298 0.95 30.92 31.75
CA ALA A 298 -0.44 31.21 32.12
C ALA A 298 -1.01 32.51 31.51
N ASP A 299 -0.15 33.49 31.21
CA ASP A 299 -0.53 34.76 30.55
C ASP A 299 -0.35 34.71 29.01
N ASP A 300 0.04 33.56 28.45
CA ASP A 300 0.26 33.38 27.01
C ASP A 300 -1.04 32.89 26.33
N PRO A 301 -1.64 33.70 25.43
CA PRO A 301 -2.96 33.41 24.85
C PRO A 301 -2.94 32.26 23.82
N GLU A 302 -1.76 31.79 23.40
CA GLU A 302 -1.61 30.68 22.47
C GLU A 302 -1.37 29.36 23.23
N ILE A 303 -0.48 29.38 24.23
CA ILE A 303 -0.04 28.17 24.95
C ILE A 303 -1.02 27.74 26.03
N GLU A 304 -1.52 28.64 26.90
CA GLU A 304 -2.37 28.22 28.03
C GLU A 304 -3.62 27.44 27.56
N PRO A 305 -4.35 27.88 26.52
CA PRO A 305 -5.51 27.15 26.04
C PRO A 305 -5.13 25.82 25.37
N GLN A 306 -3.97 25.73 24.71
CA GLN A 306 -3.48 24.48 24.13
C GLN A 306 -3.10 23.48 25.21
N ALA A 307 -2.29 23.91 26.19
CA ALA A 307 -1.85 23.08 27.28
C ALA A 307 -3.02 22.58 28.15
N ARG A 308 -4.04 23.41 28.40
CA ARG A 308 -5.30 22.96 29.01
C ARG A 308 -5.99 21.88 28.20
N ARG A 309 -6.19 22.07 26.89
CA ARG A 309 -6.84 21.07 26.02
C ARG A 309 -6.08 19.76 26.03
N GLU A 310 -4.75 19.79 26.07
CA GLU A 310 -3.93 18.58 26.15
C GLU A 310 -4.00 17.91 27.53
N VAL A 311 -4.05 18.66 28.63
CA VAL A 311 -4.31 18.09 29.97
C VAL A 311 -5.70 17.45 30.03
N ASP A 312 -6.73 18.12 29.51
CA ASP A 312 -8.10 17.59 29.47
C ASP A 312 -8.19 16.35 28.55
N ARG A 313 -7.49 16.36 27.40
CA ARG A 313 -7.37 15.22 26.48
C ARG A 313 -6.68 14.03 27.14
N LEU A 314 -5.58 14.25 27.85
CA LEU A 314 -4.82 13.19 28.53
C LEU A 314 -5.55 12.69 29.79
N ALA A 315 -6.29 13.55 30.49
CA ALA A 315 -7.15 13.14 31.59
C ALA A 315 -8.33 12.28 31.09
N ALA A 316 -8.96 12.68 29.98
CA ALA A 316 -10.00 11.88 29.32
C ALA A 316 -9.43 10.59 28.71
N GLN A 317 -8.21 10.61 28.17
CA GLN A 317 -7.50 9.41 27.71
C GLN A 317 -7.22 8.47 28.90
N ARG A 318 -6.75 8.98 30.05
CA ARG A 318 -6.55 8.15 31.26
C ARG A 318 -7.87 7.62 31.82
N GLU A 319 -8.97 8.37 31.73
CA GLU A 319 -10.29 7.87 32.13
C GLU A 319 -10.79 6.78 31.17
N ALA A 320 -10.60 6.95 29.86
CA ALA A 320 -10.87 5.93 28.86
C ALA A 320 -9.93 4.72 29.00
N GLU A 321 -8.66 4.91 29.38
CA GLU A 321 -7.70 3.85 29.66
C GLU A 321 -8.02 3.13 30.97
N ALA A 322 -8.50 3.82 32.01
CA ALA A 322 -8.99 3.18 33.24
C ALA A 322 -10.28 2.38 32.99
N GLN A 323 -11.19 2.89 32.14
CA GLN A 323 -12.35 2.14 31.66
C GLN A 323 -11.93 0.95 30.78
N ARG A 324 -10.87 1.12 29.96
CA ARG A 324 -10.25 0.06 29.16
C ARG A 324 -9.59 -0.99 30.05
N GLU A 325 -8.86 -0.62 31.10
CA GLU A 325 -8.27 -1.51 32.11
C GLU A 325 -9.36 -2.25 32.91
N GLN A 326 -10.46 -1.59 33.25
CA GLN A 326 -11.60 -2.23 33.90
C GLN A 326 -12.29 -3.23 32.95
N ALA A 327 -12.42 -2.88 31.67
CA ALA A 327 -12.82 -3.82 30.61
C ALA A 327 -11.75 -4.89 30.34
N GLU A 328 -10.47 -4.63 30.64
CA GLU A 328 -9.36 -5.55 30.48
C GLU A 328 -9.26 -6.53 31.65
N GLN A 329 -9.66 -6.13 32.85
CA GLN A 329 -9.85 -7.03 33.98
C GLN A 329 -11.05 -7.95 33.74
N ALA A 330 -12.15 -7.43 33.18
CA ALA A 330 -13.24 -8.27 32.66
C ALA A 330 -12.79 -9.17 31.48
N ARG A 331 -11.82 -8.72 30.65
CA ARG A 331 -11.17 -9.58 29.64
C ARG A 331 -10.30 -10.66 30.28
N ARG A 332 -9.59 -10.40 31.39
CA ARG A 332 -8.76 -11.39 32.10
C ARG A 332 -9.63 -12.54 32.63
N GLU A 333 -10.76 -12.21 33.25
CA GLU A 333 -11.76 -13.21 33.68
C GLU A 333 -12.32 -14.03 32.49
N ALA A 334 -12.52 -13.40 31.33
CA ALA A 334 -12.90 -14.09 30.10
C ALA A 334 -11.74 -14.83 29.37
N GLN A 335 -10.48 -14.46 29.61
CA GLN A 335 -9.28 -15.12 29.07
C GLN A 335 -8.95 -16.39 29.85
N ASP A 336 -9.13 -16.40 31.16
CA ASP A 336 -9.02 -17.61 31.98
C ASP A 336 -10.05 -18.67 31.54
N TYR A 337 -11.26 -18.26 31.16
CA TYR A 337 -12.24 -19.17 30.54
C TYR A 337 -11.79 -19.66 29.14
N ARG A 338 -11.25 -18.80 28.27
CA ARG A 338 -10.79 -19.19 26.93
C ARG A 338 -9.63 -20.21 26.98
N ARG A 339 -8.65 -20.01 27.88
CA ARG A 339 -7.57 -20.97 28.12
C ARG A 339 -8.08 -22.35 28.51
N GLN A 340 -9.10 -22.42 29.38
CA GLN A 340 -9.66 -23.68 29.84
C GLN A 340 -10.39 -24.49 28.76
N ARG A 341 -10.81 -23.86 27.65
CA ARG A 341 -11.59 -24.54 26.60
C ARG A 341 -10.79 -24.87 25.32
N TYR A 342 -9.86 -24.01 24.91
CA TYR A 342 -9.17 -24.14 23.61
C TYR A 342 -7.63 -24.19 23.71
N GLY A 343 -7.05 -24.06 24.90
CA GLY A 343 -5.59 -23.94 25.09
C GLY A 343 -5.04 -24.83 26.19
N GLY A 344 -4.78 -26.10 25.86
CA GLY A 344 -4.11 -27.06 26.73
C GLY A 344 -2.61 -26.77 26.94
N GLY A 345 -2.27 -25.63 27.57
CA GLY A 345 -0.96 -25.39 28.20
C GLY A 345 -0.10 -24.24 27.65
N GLY A 346 -0.16 -23.08 28.34
CA GLY A 346 0.90 -22.05 28.40
C GLY A 346 1.21 -21.24 27.13
N GLY A 347 1.41 -19.91 27.16
CA GLY A 347 1.28 -18.98 28.29
C GLY A 347 1.83 -17.59 27.98
N GLY A 348 0.94 -16.61 27.80
CA GLY A 348 1.25 -15.18 27.58
C GLY A 348 1.59 -14.84 26.11
N GLY A 349 1.05 -13.79 25.50
CA GLY A 349 0.04 -12.81 25.94
C GLY A 349 0.22 -11.49 25.19
N GLY A 350 -0.72 -11.10 24.32
CA GLY A 350 -0.45 -10.00 23.38
C GLY A 350 -1.62 -9.44 22.56
N GLY A 351 -2.83 -9.35 23.11
CA GLY A 351 -3.84 -8.35 22.72
C GLY A 351 -4.32 -8.29 21.27
N GLY A 352 -5.31 -9.12 20.90
CA GLY A 352 -6.13 -8.94 19.71
C GLY A 352 -7.40 -8.10 19.94
N GLY A 353 -7.69 -7.16 19.04
CA GLY A 353 -9.02 -6.56 18.88
C GLY A 353 -9.93 -7.44 17.99
N PRO A 354 -11.27 -7.32 18.05
CA PRO A 354 -12.18 -8.19 17.30
C PRO A 354 -12.58 -7.61 15.93
N VAL A 355 -12.36 -8.35 14.83
CA VAL A 355 -12.89 -8.22 13.44
C VAL A 355 -12.27 -9.37 12.59
N ASP A 356 -12.63 -9.78 11.37
CA ASP A 356 -13.72 -9.54 10.37
C ASP A 356 -13.83 -10.86 9.53
N SER A 357 -15.01 -11.28 9.07
CA SER A 357 -15.24 -12.60 8.45
C SER A 357 -15.33 -12.61 6.92
N GLY A 358 -14.21 -12.36 6.25
CA GLY A 358 -13.81 -13.00 5.00
C GLY A 358 -14.52 -12.64 3.68
N TRP A 359 -15.80 -12.23 3.69
CA TRP A 359 -16.56 -12.01 2.44
C TRP A 359 -17.54 -10.83 2.50
N GLY A 360 -17.13 -9.70 1.93
CA GLY A 360 -18.00 -8.65 1.36
C GLY A 360 -18.86 -7.80 2.31
N THR A 361 -19.31 -8.34 3.45
CA THR A 361 -20.09 -7.61 4.45
C THR A 361 -19.11 -6.94 5.40
N PRO A 362 -19.25 -5.65 5.76
CA PRO A 362 -18.46 -5.07 6.84
C PRO A 362 -18.89 -5.76 8.12
N ILE A 363 -17.99 -6.47 8.80
CA ILE A 363 -18.44 -7.20 9.99
C ILE A 363 -18.94 -6.21 11.03
N PRO A 364 -20.06 -6.53 11.69
CA PRO A 364 -20.59 -5.70 12.75
C PRO A 364 -19.46 -5.39 13.75
N PRO A 365 -19.18 -4.11 14.07
CA PRO A 365 -17.96 -3.69 14.75
C PRO A 365 -17.57 -4.58 15.93
N ALA A 366 -16.27 -4.75 16.16
CA ALA A 366 -15.64 -5.30 17.37
C ALA A 366 -16.56 -5.62 18.58
N GLU A 367 -17.21 -4.60 19.10
CA GLU A 367 -18.09 -4.64 20.27
C GLU A 367 -19.35 -5.48 20.09
N MET A 368 -19.88 -5.57 18.87
CA MET A 368 -21.04 -6.37 18.52
C MET A 368 -20.69 -7.86 18.36
N LEU A 369 -19.56 -8.20 17.73
CA LEU A 369 -19.04 -9.58 17.74
C LEU A 369 -18.78 -10.10 19.15
N ARG A 370 -18.32 -9.25 20.07
CA ARG A 370 -18.09 -9.61 21.47
C ARG A 370 -19.32 -10.28 22.10
N ASP A 371 -20.52 -9.76 21.85
CA ASP A 371 -21.75 -10.29 22.42
C ASP A 371 -22.05 -11.71 21.87
N PHE A 372 -21.85 -11.93 20.56
CA PHE A 372 -21.98 -13.24 19.91
C PHE A 372 -20.94 -14.27 20.38
N ILE A 373 -19.72 -13.84 20.68
CA ILE A 373 -18.66 -14.72 21.21
C ILE A 373 -18.92 -15.07 22.68
N VAL A 374 -19.33 -14.08 23.48
CA VAL A 374 -19.54 -14.24 24.93
C VAL A 374 -20.81 -15.05 25.24
N GLN A 375 -21.84 -15.01 24.38
CA GLN A 375 -23.03 -15.84 24.59
C GLN A 375 -22.74 -17.35 24.50
N LYS A 376 -21.76 -17.78 23.69
CA LYS A 376 -21.37 -19.20 23.49
C LYS A 376 -22.58 -20.07 23.12
N ILE A 377 -23.23 -19.70 22.02
CA ILE A 377 -24.36 -20.45 21.45
C ILE A 377 -23.94 -20.90 20.06
N ASN A 378 -23.98 -22.20 19.82
CA ASN A 378 -23.53 -22.80 18.58
C ASN A 378 -24.72 -23.47 17.87
N ALA A 379 -24.71 -23.45 16.54
CA ALA A 379 -25.63 -24.22 15.70
C ALA A 379 -25.02 -25.60 15.35
N GLU A 380 -25.79 -26.68 15.54
CA GLU A 380 -25.36 -28.03 15.16
C GLU A 380 -25.96 -28.49 13.83
N HIS A 381 -27.23 -28.16 13.59
CA HIS A 381 -27.98 -28.65 12.43
C HIS A 381 -29.10 -27.70 12.00
N TYR A 382 -29.20 -27.41 10.70
CA TYR A 382 -30.26 -26.64 10.09
C TYR A 382 -31.24 -27.51 9.29
N ARG A 383 -32.52 -27.17 9.32
CA ARG A 383 -33.55 -27.68 8.40
C ARG A 383 -34.27 -26.48 7.80
N LEU A 384 -34.08 -26.25 6.51
CA LEU A 384 -34.56 -25.06 5.80
C LEU A 384 -35.57 -25.49 4.71
N ASP A 385 -36.73 -24.84 4.65
CA ASP A 385 -37.67 -24.92 3.54
C ASP A 385 -37.85 -23.50 2.97
N MET A 386 -37.32 -23.29 1.77
CA MET A 386 -37.39 -22.00 1.09
C MET A 386 -38.19 -22.07 -0.20
N ALA A 387 -39.04 -21.07 -0.43
CA ALA A 387 -39.74 -20.87 -1.69
C ALA A 387 -39.31 -19.53 -2.31
N ILE A 388 -38.81 -19.57 -3.54
CA ILE A 388 -38.36 -18.35 -4.26
C ILE A 388 -39.35 -18.03 -5.38
N ASP A 389 -39.77 -16.78 -5.48
CA ASP A 389 -40.48 -16.24 -6.64
C ASP A 389 -39.58 -15.21 -7.36
N PRO A 390 -38.95 -15.62 -8.48
CA PRO A 390 -38.08 -14.74 -9.27
C PRO A 390 -38.78 -13.54 -9.92
N VAL A 391 -40.11 -13.59 -10.06
CA VAL A 391 -40.92 -12.53 -10.71
C VAL A 391 -41.41 -11.51 -9.68
N ALA A 392 -41.72 -11.95 -8.46
CA ALA A 392 -41.98 -11.08 -7.33
C ALA A 392 -40.70 -10.58 -6.63
N HIS A 393 -39.55 -11.18 -6.95
CA HIS A 393 -38.26 -11.00 -6.28
C HIS A 393 -38.32 -11.31 -4.77
N THR A 394 -39.10 -12.33 -4.40
CA THR A 394 -39.33 -12.73 -3.01
C THR A 394 -38.72 -14.08 -2.67
N LEU A 395 -38.34 -14.22 -1.40
CA LEU A 395 -38.04 -15.50 -0.77
C LEU A 395 -38.94 -15.64 0.46
N GLU A 396 -39.64 -16.76 0.56
CA GLU A 396 -40.30 -17.20 1.79
C GLU A 396 -39.41 -18.26 2.45
N MET A 397 -39.16 -18.14 3.75
CA MET A 397 -38.40 -19.10 4.54
C MET A 397 -39.25 -19.60 5.71
N ALA A 398 -39.25 -20.91 5.90
CA ALA A 398 -39.57 -21.55 7.17
C ALA A 398 -38.47 -22.57 7.52
N GLY A 399 -38.20 -22.78 8.80
CA GLY A 399 -37.15 -23.72 9.17
C GLY A 399 -36.96 -23.90 10.66
N SER A 400 -35.89 -24.65 10.97
CA SER A 400 -35.40 -24.86 12.32
C SER A 400 -33.88 -24.91 12.35
N VAL A 401 -33.30 -24.49 13.47
CA VAL A 401 -31.90 -24.73 13.81
C VAL A 401 -31.82 -25.37 15.19
N ASP A 402 -31.08 -26.47 15.29
CA ASP A 402 -30.75 -27.11 16.56
C ASP A 402 -29.53 -26.39 17.16
N LEU A 403 -29.74 -25.78 18.34
CA LEU A 403 -28.77 -24.91 19.03
C LEU A 403 -28.30 -25.53 20.35
N VAL A 404 -27.08 -25.21 20.77
CA VAL A 404 -26.52 -25.56 22.08
C VAL A 404 -26.12 -24.30 22.84
N ASN A 405 -26.57 -24.14 24.08
CA ASN A 405 -26.06 -23.12 24.98
C ASN A 405 -24.83 -23.67 25.74
N GLU A 406 -23.63 -23.31 25.32
CA GLU A 406 -22.38 -23.64 26.03
C GLU A 406 -21.95 -22.55 27.03
N GLY A 407 -22.71 -21.46 27.12
CA GLY A 407 -22.52 -20.40 28.10
C GLY A 407 -23.38 -20.59 29.34
N ASP A 408 -23.50 -19.52 30.13
CA ASP A 408 -24.37 -19.48 31.31
C ASP A 408 -25.86 -19.54 30.92
N GLU A 409 -26.76 -19.70 31.92
CA GLU A 409 -28.22 -19.65 31.70
C GLU A 409 -28.62 -18.37 30.94
N LYS A 410 -29.35 -18.53 29.82
CA LYS A 410 -29.82 -17.41 28.99
C LYS A 410 -31.26 -17.05 29.31
N ARG A 411 -31.56 -15.75 29.33
CA ARG A 411 -32.93 -15.23 29.22
C ARG A 411 -33.18 -14.57 27.87
N ASP A 412 -32.12 -14.33 27.13
CA ASP A 412 -32.10 -13.77 25.80
C ASP A 412 -30.77 -14.10 25.12
N PHE A 413 -30.74 -14.02 23.80
CA PHE A 413 -29.53 -14.19 22.99
C PHE A 413 -29.63 -13.47 21.64
N LEU A 414 -28.51 -13.35 20.93
CA LEU A 414 -28.42 -12.70 19.63
C LEU A 414 -28.25 -13.75 18.52
N LEU A 415 -28.87 -13.50 17.37
CA LEU A 415 -28.51 -14.10 16.08
C LEU A 415 -28.28 -13.00 15.05
N MET A 416 -27.41 -13.25 14.08
CA MET A 416 -27.32 -12.47 12.87
C MET A 416 -28.41 -12.95 11.91
N LEU A 417 -29.14 -12.01 11.28
CA LEU A 417 -30.11 -12.28 10.21
C LEU A 417 -30.25 -11.01 9.36
N GLY A 418 -30.06 -11.14 8.05
CA GLY A 418 -29.88 -10.00 7.15
C GLY A 418 -31.02 -8.95 7.23
N PRO A 419 -30.72 -7.67 6.94
CA PRO A 419 -31.67 -6.57 7.11
C PRO A 419 -32.84 -6.62 6.11
N LEU A 420 -32.67 -7.36 5.00
CA LEU A 420 -33.70 -7.61 3.98
C LEU A 420 -34.78 -8.62 4.45
N MET A 421 -34.60 -9.26 5.60
CA MET A 421 -35.50 -10.29 6.13
C MET A 421 -36.60 -9.66 7.00
N VAL A 422 -37.84 -9.71 6.52
CA VAL A 422 -39.05 -9.33 7.24
C VAL A 422 -39.45 -10.46 8.17
N LEU A 423 -39.22 -10.26 9.47
CA LEU A 423 -39.40 -11.27 10.51
C LEU A 423 -40.86 -11.73 10.62
N GLY A 424 -41.06 -13.05 10.66
CA GLY A 424 -42.32 -13.70 11.02
C GLY A 424 -42.26 -14.32 12.42
N ASP A 425 -42.80 -15.53 12.57
CA ASP A 425 -42.87 -16.23 13.84
C ASP A 425 -41.53 -16.90 14.22
N PHE A 426 -41.14 -16.79 15.50
CA PHE A 426 -39.98 -17.47 16.08
C PHE A 426 -40.37 -18.14 17.40
N ALA A 427 -39.89 -19.36 17.62
CA ALA A 427 -40.15 -20.12 18.85
C ALA A 427 -38.98 -21.04 19.19
N LEU A 428 -38.64 -21.14 20.48
CA LEU A 428 -37.59 -22.03 21.01
C LEU A 428 -38.27 -23.19 21.74
N ASP A 429 -38.00 -24.43 21.33
CA ASP A 429 -38.70 -25.65 21.79
C ASP A 429 -40.24 -25.53 21.73
N GLY A 430 -40.76 -24.78 20.75
CA GLY A 430 -42.20 -24.53 20.55
C GLY A 430 -42.80 -23.44 21.43
N GLU A 431 -42.02 -22.81 22.33
CA GLU A 431 -42.44 -21.63 23.09
C GLU A 431 -42.10 -20.35 22.32
N ALA A 432 -43.07 -19.46 22.13
CA ALA A 432 -42.88 -18.23 21.37
C ALA A 432 -41.81 -17.31 22.01
N VAL A 433 -41.00 -16.69 21.14
CA VAL A 433 -39.88 -15.81 21.50
C VAL A 433 -40.16 -14.39 21.01
N GLU A 434 -39.90 -13.37 21.84
CA GLU A 434 -39.97 -11.98 21.39
C GLU A 434 -38.68 -11.66 20.60
N VAL A 435 -38.83 -11.26 19.34
CA VAL A 435 -37.69 -10.93 18.46
C VAL A 435 -37.65 -9.43 18.17
N VAL A 436 -36.51 -8.80 18.40
CA VAL A 436 -36.31 -7.35 18.24
C VAL A 436 -35.04 -7.08 17.44
N ARG A 437 -35.10 -6.27 16.37
CA ARG A 437 -33.89 -5.71 15.75
C ARG A 437 -33.39 -4.52 16.59
N PRO A 438 -32.16 -4.54 17.14
CA PRO A 438 -31.65 -3.41 17.92
C PRO A 438 -31.43 -2.18 17.02
N GLN A 439 -31.73 -0.99 17.52
CA GLN A 439 -31.60 0.25 16.76
C GLN A 439 -30.14 0.45 16.29
N GLY A 440 -29.94 0.59 14.97
CA GLY A 440 -28.60 0.76 14.37
C GLY A 440 -27.79 -0.53 14.25
N LYS A 441 -28.40 -1.71 14.48
CA LYS A 441 -27.80 -3.03 14.29
C LYS A 441 -28.71 -3.88 13.40
N ASP A 442 -29.01 -3.40 12.19
CA ASP A 442 -30.08 -3.94 11.35
C ASP A 442 -29.85 -5.40 10.90
N GLU A 443 -28.61 -5.89 10.92
CA GLU A 443 -28.21 -7.27 10.61
C GLU A 443 -28.34 -8.24 11.81
N VAL A 444 -28.79 -7.75 12.97
CA VAL A 444 -28.89 -8.52 14.22
C VAL A 444 -30.33 -8.58 14.72
N ILE A 445 -30.71 -9.75 15.22
CA ILE A 445 -31.95 -9.98 15.96
C ILE A 445 -31.63 -10.38 17.41
N HIS A 446 -32.35 -9.77 18.35
CA HIS A 446 -32.33 -10.08 19.77
C HIS A 446 -33.55 -10.94 20.11
N LEU A 447 -33.31 -12.17 20.54
CA LEU A 447 -34.32 -13.17 20.90
C LEU A 447 -34.48 -13.18 22.42
N ARG A 448 -35.64 -12.76 22.94
CA ARG A 448 -35.96 -12.75 24.38
C ARG A 448 -36.88 -13.91 24.74
N LEU A 449 -36.45 -14.71 25.71
CA LEU A 449 -37.05 -15.98 26.04
C LEU A 449 -38.10 -15.85 27.14
N SER A 450 -39.23 -16.52 26.97
CA SER A 450 -40.30 -16.60 27.97
C SER A 450 -39.92 -17.41 29.22
N LYS A 451 -38.89 -18.26 29.10
CA LYS A 451 -38.33 -19.10 30.17
C LYS A 451 -36.79 -19.11 30.03
N PRO A 452 -36.04 -19.26 31.13
CA PRO A 452 -34.59 -19.37 31.03
C PRO A 452 -34.15 -20.65 30.30
N TRP A 453 -33.14 -20.54 29.44
CA TRP A 453 -32.50 -21.65 28.73
C TRP A 453 -31.21 -22.05 29.46
N PRO A 454 -31.13 -23.25 30.08
CA PRO A 454 -30.01 -23.62 30.95
C PRO A 454 -28.67 -23.76 30.22
N SER A 455 -27.58 -23.65 30.98
CA SER A 455 -26.23 -23.99 30.51
C SER A 455 -26.13 -25.48 30.15
N GLY A 456 -25.45 -25.80 29.04
CA GLY A 456 -25.30 -27.14 28.48
C GLY A 456 -26.55 -27.72 27.83
N ALA A 457 -27.66 -26.97 27.77
CA ALA A 457 -28.90 -27.44 27.17
C ALA A 457 -28.89 -27.27 25.64
N ARG A 458 -29.45 -28.28 24.95
CA ARG A 458 -29.86 -28.16 23.55
C ARG A 458 -31.29 -27.61 23.48
N ALA A 459 -31.60 -26.87 22.43
CA ALA A 459 -32.95 -26.43 22.09
C ALA A 459 -33.07 -26.25 20.57
N THR A 460 -34.27 -26.46 20.02
CA THR A 460 -34.55 -26.21 18.60
C THR A 460 -35.26 -24.87 18.44
N LEU A 461 -34.63 -23.93 17.73
CA LEU A 461 -35.25 -22.67 17.33
C LEU A 461 -35.95 -22.87 15.99
N THR A 462 -37.28 -22.81 15.97
CA THR A 462 -38.07 -22.72 14.74
C THR A 462 -38.27 -21.26 14.35
N PHE A 463 -38.21 -20.96 13.06
CA PHE A 463 -38.34 -19.60 12.53
C PHE A 463 -39.09 -19.57 11.20
N ALA A 464 -39.76 -18.45 10.92
CA ALA A 464 -40.27 -18.09 9.61
C ALA A 464 -40.05 -16.60 9.33
N TYR A 465 -39.78 -16.25 8.08
CA TYR A 465 -39.65 -14.86 7.61
C TYR A 465 -39.78 -14.81 6.09
N THR A 466 -39.93 -13.61 5.54
CA THR A 466 -39.85 -13.38 4.10
C THR A 466 -38.76 -12.37 3.77
N ALA A 467 -38.35 -12.31 2.53
CA ALA A 467 -37.50 -11.26 1.99
C ALA A 467 -38.06 -10.78 0.66
N THR A 468 -37.85 -9.50 0.37
CA THR A 468 -38.04 -8.91 -0.96
C THR A 468 -36.76 -8.20 -1.32
N VAL A 469 -36.19 -8.53 -2.48
CA VAL A 469 -34.91 -7.98 -2.94
C VAL A 469 -35.17 -7.13 -4.19
N GLU A 470 -34.87 -5.83 -4.14
CA GLU A 470 -35.00 -5.00 -5.35
C GLU A 470 -33.92 -5.39 -6.40
N PRO A 471 -34.29 -5.55 -7.68
CA PRO A 471 -33.34 -5.88 -8.75
C PRO A 471 -32.21 -4.85 -8.92
N LEU A 472 -30.97 -5.28 -8.73
CA LEU A 472 -29.78 -4.44 -8.98
C LEU A 472 -29.21 -4.69 -10.38
N ASN A 473 -29.26 -3.65 -11.22
CA ASN A 473 -28.61 -3.64 -12.54
C ASN A 473 -27.17 -3.13 -12.43
N LEU A 474 -26.24 -4.04 -12.10
CA LEU A 474 -24.81 -3.75 -12.01
C LEU A 474 -24.16 -3.65 -13.41
N PRO A 475 -23.14 -2.79 -13.60
CA PRO A 475 -22.31 -2.82 -14.81
C PRO A 475 -21.50 -4.12 -14.87
N GLU A 476 -21.26 -4.69 -16.04
CA GLU A 476 -20.61 -6.02 -16.17
C GLU A 476 -19.14 -6.05 -15.70
N ARG A 477 -18.46 -4.88 -15.70
CA ARG A 477 -17.09 -4.70 -15.23
C ARG A 477 -16.88 -3.24 -14.80
N LEU A 478 -16.06 -3.00 -13.78
CA LEU A 478 -15.60 -1.67 -13.39
C LEU A 478 -14.26 -1.32 -14.07
N PRO A 479 -13.97 -0.03 -14.35
CA PRO A 479 -12.67 0.41 -14.86
C PRO A 479 -11.52 0.04 -13.91
N GLU A 480 -10.36 -0.29 -14.45
CA GLU A 480 -9.22 -0.78 -13.67
C GLU A 480 -8.62 0.27 -12.73
N GLU A 481 -8.51 1.53 -13.19
CA GLU A 481 -8.07 2.65 -12.34
C GLU A 481 -9.04 2.89 -11.16
N LEU A 482 -10.34 2.74 -11.40
CA LEU A 482 -11.37 2.90 -10.38
C LEU A 482 -11.29 1.78 -9.33
N LEU A 483 -10.85 0.58 -9.71
CA LEU A 483 -10.57 -0.50 -8.75
C LEU A 483 -9.33 -0.18 -7.90
N LYS A 484 -8.26 0.34 -8.49
CA LYS A 484 -7.05 0.77 -7.75
C LYS A 484 -7.38 1.87 -6.72
N GLU A 485 -8.19 2.85 -7.10
CA GLU A 485 -8.69 3.88 -6.18
C GLU A 485 -9.55 3.28 -5.05
N VAL A 486 -10.52 2.42 -5.37
CA VAL A 486 -11.38 1.77 -4.36
C VAL A 486 -10.58 0.98 -3.31
N PHE A 487 -9.54 0.25 -3.73
CA PHE A 487 -8.73 -0.55 -2.82
C PHE A 487 -7.72 0.28 -2.00
N SER A 488 -7.34 1.49 -2.42
CA SER A 488 -6.34 2.33 -1.70
C SER A 488 -6.95 3.27 -0.64
N MET A 489 -8.27 3.47 -0.62
CA MET A 489 -9.00 4.49 0.17
C MET A 489 -9.13 4.29 1.70
N GLY A 490 -8.25 3.53 2.36
CA GLY A 490 -8.37 3.16 3.78
C GLY A 490 -8.76 4.29 4.77
N PRO A 491 -8.18 5.50 4.69
CA PRO A 491 -8.57 6.64 5.54
C PRO A 491 -9.92 7.27 5.15
N ALA A 492 -10.21 7.42 3.86
CA ALA A 492 -11.41 8.08 3.35
C ALA A 492 -12.70 7.31 3.69
N ARG A 493 -12.62 5.97 3.69
CA ARG A 493 -13.72 5.07 4.09
C ARG A 493 -14.28 5.40 5.48
N ARG A 494 -13.40 5.71 6.45
CA ARG A 494 -13.80 6.11 7.82
C ARG A 494 -14.50 7.46 7.86
N ALA A 495 -14.09 8.42 7.03
CA ALA A 495 -14.74 9.73 6.95
C ALA A 495 -16.12 9.65 6.27
N ALA A 496 -16.24 8.90 5.18
CA ALA A 496 -17.51 8.69 4.48
C ALA A 496 -18.55 7.96 5.35
N GLN A 497 -18.12 6.93 6.08
CA GLN A 497 -18.99 6.15 6.97
C GLN A 497 -19.44 6.94 8.21
N ALA A 498 -18.68 7.95 8.64
CA ALA A 498 -19.06 8.88 9.71
C ALA A 498 -20.01 10.01 9.25
N ALA A 499 -20.13 10.27 7.95
CA ALA A 499 -20.94 11.36 7.41
C ALA A 499 -22.45 11.04 7.25
N ILE A 500 -22.85 9.78 7.50
CA ILE A 500 -24.24 9.33 7.38
C ILE A 500 -24.97 9.51 8.73
N GLU A 501 -25.37 10.74 9.05
CA GLU A 501 -26.25 11.00 10.20
C GLU A 501 -27.70 10.50 9.95
N PRO A 502 -28.41 10.00 10.98
CA PRO A 502 -29.74 9.42 10.83
C PRO A 502 -30.84 10.48 10.67
N ALA A 503 -31.29 10.68 9.43
CA ALA A 503 -32.31 11.66 9.05
C ALA A 503 -33.76 11.31 9.46
N GLY A 504 -34.05 11.27 10.76
CA GLY A 504 -35.37 11.57 11.34
C GLY A 504 -36.50 10.51 11.23
N PRO A 505 -37.54 10.59 12.09
CA PRO A 505 -38.55 9.55 12.20
C PRO A 505 -39.72 9.76 11.22
N ARG A 506 -39.59 9.28 9.97
CA ARG A 506 -40.74 9.02 9.08
C ARG A 506 -40.39 7.99 8.00
N ALA A 507 -40.86 6.76 8.19
CA ALA A 507 -40.85 5.65 7.22
C ALA A 507 -39.50 5.44 6.50
N MET A 508 -38.53 4.82 7.20
CA MET A 508 -37.36 4.26 6.53
C MET A 508 -37.79 3.06 5.67
N ASN A 509 -37.86 3.25 4.35
CA ASN A 509 -37.47 2.18 3.44
C ASN A 509 -35.95 2.04 3.57
N PRO A 510 -35.42 0.90 4.03
CA PRO A 510 -33.98 0.65 3.93
C PRO A 510 -33.63 0.48 2.45
N VAL A 511 -32.46 0.98 2.06
CA VAL A 511 -31.95 1.01 0.66
C VAL A 511 -32.80 1.87 -0.29
N ARG A 512 -32.67 3.20 -0.17
CA ARG A 512 -32.74 4.06 -1.36
C ARG A 512 -31.36 4.13 -2.00
N LEU A 513 -31.21 3.57 -3.19
CA LEU A 513 -30.06 3.77 -4.08
C LEU A 513 -30.00 5.21 -4.62
N TRP A 514 -29.68 6.20 -3.79
CA TRP A 514 -29.43 7.57 -4.30
C TRP A 514 -28.20 7.64 -5.20
N VAL A 515 -27.14 6.90 -4.83
CA VAL A 515 -25.84 6.98 -5.50
C VAL A 515 -25.82 6.36 -6.90
N ALA A 516 -26.64 5.34 -7.17
CA ALA A 516 -26.70 4.69 -8.49
C ALA A 516 -27.74 5.31 -9.45
N GLN A 517 -28.67 6.11 -8.92
CA GLN A 517 -29.79 6.66 -9.71
C GLN A 517 -29.51 8.10 -10.16
N GLU A 518 -28.93 8.96 -9.31
CA GLU A 518 -28.49 10.30 -9.75
C GLU A 518 -27.34 10.22 -10.77
N ALA A 519 -26.40 9.27 -10.61
CA ALA A 519 -25.31 9.03 -11.56
C ALA A 519 -25.76 8.62 -12.97
N ARG A 520 -27.03 8.25 -13.19
CA ARG A 520 -27.59 7.98 -14.52
C ARG A 520 -28.33 9.16 -15.14
N ASP A 521 -28.83 10.09 -14.33
CA ASP A 521 -29.64 11.21 -14.83
C ASP A 521 -28.79 12.46 -15.14
N ASP A 522 -27.67 12.68 -14.45
CA ASP A 522 -26.77 13.83 -14.68
C ASP A 522 -25.46 13.50 -15.44
N GLY A 523 -25.12 12.23 -15.61
CA GLY A 523 -23.97 11.79 -16.42
C GLY A 523 -22.58 11.85 -15.75
N ASP A 524 -22.55 12.04 -14.43
CA ASP A 524 -21.32 11.98 -13.63
C ASP A 524 -20.80 10.55 -13.41
N ALA A 525 -19.49 10.43 -13.20
CA ALA A 525 -18.82 9.14 -13.03
C ALA A 525 -19.08 8.50 -11.64
N LEU A 526 -19.11 7.17 -11.59
CA LEU A 526 -19.11 6.41 -10.33
C LEU A 526 -17.86 6.77 -9.51
N THR A 527 -18.02 7.32 -8.31
CA THR A 527 -16.87 7.61 -7.43
C THR A 527 -16.36 6.35 -6.72
N PRO A 528 -15.10 6.33 -6.27
CA PRO A 528 -14.58 5.25 -5.45
C PRO A 528 -15.40 5.00 -4.16
N GLU A 529 -15.88 6.04 -3.48
CA GLU A 529 -16.65 5.92 -2.23
C GLU A 529 -18.03 5.31 -2.48
N ALA A 530 -18.66 5.69 -3.59
CA ALA A 530 -19.90 5.09 -4.06
C ALA A 530 -19.77 3.57 -4.23
N ILE A 531 -18.66 3.13 -4.84
CA ILE A 531 -18.38 1.72 -5.05
C ILE A 531 -18.06 1.03 -3.72
N ALA A 532 -17.19 1.60 -2.87
CA ALA A 532 -16.86 1.03 -1.57
C ALA A 532 -18.11 0.83 -0.67
N GLY A 533 -19.05 1.78 -0.68
CA GLY A 533 -20.35 1.65 0.00
C GLY A 533 -21.28 0.62 -0.65
N MET A 534 -21.26 0.51 -1.97
CA MET A 534 -22.02 -0.51 -2.71
C MET A 534 -21.51 -1.93 -2.39
N LEU A 535 -20.18 -2.14 -2.37
CA LEU A 535 -19.52 -3.42 -2.08
C LEU A 535 -19.92 -4.00 -0.72
N ALA A 536 -20.11 -3.13 0.27
CA ALA A 536 -20.54 -3.47 1.62
C ALA A 536 -22.03 -3.87 1.75
N SER A 537 -22.82 -3.75 0.68
CA SER A 537 -24.27 -3.93 0.75
C SER A 537 -24.68 -5.41 0.76
N PRO A 538 -25.52 -5.86 1.72
CA PRO A 538 -26.12 -7.21 1.69
C PRO A 538 -26.90 -7.50 0.40
N ALA A 539 -27.44 -6.46 -0.25
CA ALA A 539 -28.14 -6.60 -1.53
C ALA A 539 -27.21 -6.98 -2.69
N LEU A 540 -25.90 -6.74 -2.63
CA LEU A 540 -24.97 -7.26 -3.64
C LEU A 540 -24.72 -8.78 -3.48
N GLN A 541 -24.93 -9.32 -2.29
CA GLN A 541 -24.63 -10.71 -1.94
C GLN A 541 -25.85 -11.62 -1.99
N PHE A 542 -27.04 -11.04 -2.18
CA PHE A 542 -28.30 -11.75 -2.29
C PHE A 542 -29.15 -11.11 -3.40
N GLN A 543 -29.47 -11.90 -4.43
CA GLN A 543 -30.18 -11.45 -5.64
C GLN A 543 -31.28 -12.45 -6.01
N LEU A 544 -32.48 -11.96 -6.32
CA LEU A 544 -33.67 -12.77 -6.63
C LEU A 544 -34.32 -12.41 -7.99
N ASN A 545 -33.51 -12.22 -9.04
CA ASN A 545 -33.98 -11.91 -10.39
C ASN A 545 -34.27 -13.20 -11.19
N ASP A 546 -34.50 -13.10 -12.50
CA ASP A 546 -34.60 -14.23 -13.47
C ASP A 546 -33.49 -15.29 -13.31
N SER A 547 -32.33 -14.85 -12.81
CA SER A 547 -31.28 -15.67 -12.20
C SER A 547 -30.90 -15.06 -10.86
N GLY A 548 -30.77 -15.86 -9.81
CA GLY A 548 -30.48 -15.37 -8.46
C GLY A 548 -29.41 -16.19 -7.75
N PHE A 549 -28.90 -15.65 -6.65
CA PHE A 549 -27.92 -16.30 -5.79
C PHE A 549 -27.97 -15.72 -4.38
N ALA A 550 -27.45 -16.47 -3.41
CA ALA A 550 -27.14 -15.98 -2.09
C ALA A 550 -25.76 -16.47 -1.65
N LEU A 551 -24.94 -15.54 -1.16
CA LEU A 551 -23.70 -15.84 -0.43
C LEU A 551 -24.00 -15.87 1.07
N SER A 552 -23.28 -16.70 1.84
CA SER A 552 -23.48 -16.77 3.30
C SER A 552 -23.28 -15.42 4.01
N GLY A 553 -22.45 -14.52 3.46
CA GLY A 553 -22.24 -13.17 4.00
C GLY A 553 -23.47 -12.25 3.97
N SER A 554 -24.48 -12.56 3.13
CA SER A 554 -25.78 -11.86 3.14
C SER A 554 -26.65 -12.19 4.37
N VAL A 555 -26.26 -13.21 5.14
CA VAL A 555 -26.99 -13.70 6.32
C VAL A 555 -28.45 -14.02 5.98
N TRP A 556 -28.67 -14.73 4.87
CA TRP A 556 -29.99 -15.11 4.36
C TRP A 556 -30.71 -16.18 5.19
N TYR A 557 -30.01 -16.75 6.19
CA TYR A 557 -30.52 -17.64 7.23
C TYR A 557 -29.99 -17.21 8.60
N PRO A 558 -30.65 -17.55 9.73
CA PRO A 558 -30.22 -17.10 11.06
C PRO A 558 -28.89 -17.74 11.44
N VAL A 559 -27.87 -16.92 11.74
CA VAL A 559 -26.52 -17.36 12.09
C VAL A 559 -26.19 -16.95 13.53
N THR A 560 -25.60 -17.87 14.29
CA THR A 560 -25.07 -17.68 15.65
C THR A 560 -23.84 -16.78 15.65
N ILE A 561 -22.85 -17.11 14.83
CA ILE A 561 -21.67 -16.30 14.51
C ILE A 561 -21.04 -16.78 13.20
N PHE A 562 -20.38 -15.89 12.45
CA PHE A 562 -19.48 -16.32 11.38
C PHE A 562 -18.29 -17.06 12.00
N GLY A 563 -18.24 -18.37 11.80
CA GLY A 563 -17.34 -19.28 12.53
C GLY A 563 -17.96 -20.66 12.73
N ASP A 564 -19.28 -20.74 12.83
CA ASP A 564 -19.99 -21.97 13.13
C ASP A 564 -19.92 -23.01 12.01
N LEU A 565 -19.81 -24.28 12.42
CA LEU A 565 -19.74 -25.45 11.57
C LEU A 565 -20.93 -26.35 11.89
N PHE A 566 -21.82 -26.52 10.93
CA PHE A 566 -23.11 -27.18 11.12
C PHE A 566 -23.41 -28.13 9.95
N THR A 567 -24.30 -29.08 10.18
CA THR A 567 -24.91 -29.89 9.10
C THR A 567 -26.23 -29.25 8.66
N ALA A 568 -26.76 -29.62 7.49
CA ALA A 568 -27.99 -29.01 6.97
C ALA A 568 -28.81 -29.96 6.09
N GLU A 569 -30.13 -29.79 6.13
CA GLU A 569 -31.08 -30.29 5.14
C GLU A 569 -31.86 -29.09 4.58
N ILE A 570 -31.90 -28.95 3.25
CA ILE A 570 -32.36 -27.74 2.56
C ILE A 570 -33.33 -28.13 1.43
N ASP A 571 -34.63 -27.87 1.63
CA ASP A 571 -35.65 -27.91 0.59
C ASP A 571 -35.71 -26.54 -0.11
N VAL A 572 -35.61 -26.54 -1.45
CA VAL A 572 -35.72 -25.31 -2.26
C VAL A 572 -36.77 -25.45 -3.35
N THR A 573 -37.80 -24.62 -3.29
CA THR A 573 -38.98 -24.64 -4.17
C THR A 573 -39.00 -23.47 -5.16
N LEU A 574 -38.99 -23.77 -6.45
CA LEU A 574 -38.79 -22.84 -7.58
C LEU A 574 -39.83 -23.07 -8.70
N PRO A 575 -39.97 -22.18 -9.69
CA PRO A 575 -40.57 -22.52 -10.99
C PRO A 575 -39.90 -23.75 -11.64
N GLU A 576 -40.67 -24.61 -12.31
CA GLU A 576 -40.19 -25.88 -12.91
C GLU A 576 -39.15 -25.72 -14.04
N ASP A 577 -39.09 -24.55 -14.69
CA ASP A 577 -38.18 -24.22 -15.80
C ASP A 577 -36.80 -23.71 -15.35
N LEU A 578 -36.62 -23.46 -14.05
CA LEU A 578 -35.35 -23.02 -13.47
C LEU A 578 -34.61 -24.18 -12.80
N THR A 579 -33.28 -24.14 -12.88
CA THR A 579 -32.38 -25.06 -12.20
C THR A 579 -31.67 -24.35 -11.06
N ILE A 580 -31.49 -25.03 -9.93
CA ILE A 580 -30.71 -24.55 -8.79
C ILE A 580 -29.55 -25.48 -8.49
N VAL A 581 -28.48 -24.89 -7.97
CA VAL A 581 -27.45 -25.58 -7.19
C VAL A 581 -27.44 -25.00 -5.77
N CYS A 582 -27.28 -25.87 -4.78
CA CYS A 582 -27.17 -25.50 -3.37
C CYS A 582 -25.96 -26.21 -2.72
N SER A 583 -25.63 -25.79 -1.51
CA SER A 583 -24.69 -26.48 -0.61
C SER A 583 -25.18 -27.90 -0.29
N GLY A 584 -24.27 -28.86 -0.16
CA GLY A 584 -24.60 -30.26 0.12
C GLY A 584 -24.86 -31.10 -1.14
N GLY A 585 -25.01 -32.40 -0.94
CA GLY A 585 -25.36 -33.36 -2.00
C GLY A 585 -26.86 -33.37 -2.31
N PRO A 586 -27.28 -33.68 -3.54
CA PRO A 586 -28.70 -33.82 -3.88
C PRO A 586 -29.31 -35.03 -3.18
N ALA A 587 -30.43 -34.83 -2.48
CA ALA A 587 -31.10 -35.83 -1.65
C ALA A 587 -32.57 -36.10 -2.04
N GLY A 588 -33.19 -35.21 -2.84
CA GLY A 588 -34.58 -35.34 -3.26
C GLY A 588 -34.97 -34.37 -4.37
N ASP A 589 -36.00 -34.73 -5.14
CA ASP A 589 -36.54 -33.92 -6.24
C ASP A 589 -38.02 -34.25 -6.45
N ARG A 590 -38.89 -33.24 -6.42
CA ARG A 590 -40.35 -33.38 -6.60
C ARG A 590 -40.91 -32.19 -7.37
N ALA A 591 -41.71 -32.45 -8.39
CA ALA A 591 -42.47 -31.42 -9.12
C ALA A 591 -43.96 -31.49 -8.76
N ALA A 592 -44.58 -30.34 -8.48
CA ALA A 592 -45.99 -30.20 -8.17
C ALA A 592 -46.49 -28.79 -8.50
N GLY A 593 -47.55 -28.70 -9.31
CA GLY A 593 -48.27 -27.44 -9.54
C GLY A 593 -47.52 -26.38 -10.35
N GLY A 594 -46.57 -26.77 -11.21
CA GLY A 594 -45.73 -25.82 -11.95
C GLY A 594 -44.50 -25.36 -11.17
N ARG A 595 -44.24 -25.95 -10.00
CA ARG A 595 -43.08 -25.69 -9.14
C ARG A 595 -42.34 -26.97 -8.82
N ARG A 596 -41.01 -26.88 -8.73
CA ARG A 596 -40.11 -27.98 -8.40
C ARG A 596 -39.45 -27.70 -7.06
N THR A 597 -39.50 -28.67 -6.15
CA THR A 597 -38.73 -28.66 -4.91
C THR A 597 -37.57 -29.63 -5.00
N THR A 598 -36.36 -29.15 -4.76
CA THR A 598 -35.14 -29.98 -4.66
C THR A 598 -34.64 -29.99 -3.22
N THR A 599 -34.33 -31.17 -2.70
CA THR A 599 -33.78 -31.37 -1.35
C THR A 599 -32.27 -31.56 -1.45
N TRP A 600 -31.51 -30.85 -0.62
CA TRP A 600 -30.05 -30.94 -0.52
C TRP A 600 -29.63 -31.29 0.91
N ARG A 601 -28.53 -32.01 1.08
CA ARG A 601 -28.03 -32.50 2.38
C ARG A 601 -26.54 -32.22 2.54
N CYS A 602 -26.18 -31.43 3.53
CA CYS A 602 -24.82 -31.27 4.03
C CYS A 602 -24.59 -32.31 5.13
N GLU A 603 -23.90 -33.41 4.81
CA GLU A 603 -23.56 -34.49 5.75
C GLU A 603 -22.26 -34.19 6.51
N LYS A 604 -21.37 -33.39 5.93
CA LYS A 604 -20.22 -32.78 6.62
C LYS A 604 -20.63 -31.52 7.38
N PRO A 605 -19.82 -31.06 8.36
CA PRO A 605 -19.90 -29.70 8.87
C PRO A 605 -19.54 -28.70 7.76
N TYR A 606 -20.38 -27.70 7.54
CA TYR A 606 -20.22 -26.65 6.54
C TYR A 606 -19.95 -25.31 7.22
N PHE A 607 -19.04 -24.53 6.62
CA PHE A 607 -18.85 -23.11 6.92
C PHE A 607 -19.70 -22.29 5.94
N GLY A 608 -20.90 -21.90 6.37
CA GLY A 608 -21.82 -21.10 5.55
C GLY A 608 -22.69 -21.90 4.56
N LEU A 609 -23.83 -21.32 4.16
CA LEU A 609 -24.72 -21.89 3.13
C LEU A 609 -24.88 -20.95 1.94
N TYR A 610 -24.92 -21.55 0.75
CA TYR A 610 -24.87 -20.86 -0.54
C TYR A 610 -25.83 -21.51 -1.54
N PHE A 611 -26.42 -20.71 -2.43
CA PHE A 611 -27.18 -21.22 -3.57
C PHE A 611 -27.09 -20.30 -4.79
N ALA A 612 -27.33 -20.85 -5.97
CA ALA A 612 -27.51 -20.10 -7.22
C ALA A 612 -28.55 -20.80 -8.11
N TYR A 613 -29.42 -20.02 -8.75
CA TYR A 613 -30.45 -20.53 -9.66
C TYR A 613 -30.55 -19.72 -10.96
N GLY A 614 -31.05 -20.36 -12.01
CA GLY A 614 -31.37 -19.72 -13.28
C GLY A 614 -31.79 -20.71 -14.37
N ALA A 615 -32.02 -20.19 -15.58
CA ALA A 615 -32.23 -20.97 -16.78
C ALA A 615 -30.90 -21.58 -17.28
N TYR A 616 -30.43 -22.60 -16.55
CA TYR A 616 -29.13 -23.25 -16.79
C TYR A 616 -29.24 -24.47 -17.72
N GLU A 617 -28.30 -24.58 -18.65
CA GLU A 617 -27.84 -25.88 -19.14
C GLU A 617 -26.94 -26.52 -18.07
N SER A 618 -26.98 -27.85 -17.95
CA SER A 618 -26.23 -28.58 -16.91
C SER A 618 -25.48 -29.76 -17.49
N LEU A 619 -24.18 -29.88 -17.17
CA LEU A 619 -23.36 -31.07 -17.40
C LEU A 619 -23.01 -31.74 -16.08
N SER A 620 -22.87 -33.06 -16.07
CA SER A 620 -22.36 -33.82 -14.92
C SER A 620 -21.50 -34.99 -15.38
N ARG A 621 -20.48 -35.33 -14.59
CA ARG A 621 -19.59 -36.50 -14.75
C ARG A 621 -19.21 -37.03 -13.37
N GLU A 622 -19.12 -38.35 -13.24
CA GLU A 622 -18.49 -39.01 -12.10
C GLU A 622 -16.98 -39.05 -12.26
N ILE A 623 -16.24 -38.45 -11.34
CA ILE A 623 -14.77 -38.39 -11.32
C ILE A 623 -14.31 -39.00 -9.99
N GLY A 624 -13.67 -40.17 -10.02
CA GLY A 624 -13.21 -40.85 -8.80
C GLY A 624 -14.32 -41.30 -7.82
N GLY A 625 -15.59 -41.27 -8.24
CA GLY A 625 -16.75 -41.49 -7.36
C GLY A 625 -17.34 -40.22 -6.76
N LEU A 626 -16.86 -39.04 -7.17
CA LEU A 626 -17.47 -37.73 -6.90
C LEU A 626 -18.28 -37.27 -8.11
N THR A 627 -19.53 -36.85 -7.88
CA THR A 627 -20.32 -36.14 -8.89
C THR A 627 -19.77 -34.71 -9.06
N VAL A 628 -19.26 -34.41 -10.24
CA VAL A 628 -18.83 -33.08 -10.64
C VAL A 628 -19.77 -32.52 -11.70
N SER A 629 -20.34 -31.33 -11.47
CA SER A 629 -21.29 -30.70 -12.40
C SER A 629 -20.98 -29.24 -12.73
N VAL A 630 -21.43 -28.80 -13.90
CA VAL A 630 -21.24 -27.43 -14.43
C VAL A 630 -22.59 -26.90 -14.92
N HIS A 631 -22.97 -25.69 -14.48
CA HIS A 631 -24.30 -25.09 -14.67
C HIS A 631 -24.16 -23.66 -15.23
N PHE A 632 -24.27 -23.51 -16.55
CA PHE A 632 -24.08 -22.23 -17.26
C PHE A 632 -25.38 -21.81 -17.95
N PHE A 633 -25.54 -20.52 -18.23
CA PHE A 633 -26.70 -20.04 -19.02
C PHE A 633 -26.70 -20.67 -20.43
N ALA A 634 -27.87 -20.83 -21.02
CA ALA A 634 -28.07 -21.57 -22.26
C ALA A 634 -27.16 -21.11 -23.44
N GLY A 635 -26.81 -22.05 -24.32
CA GLY A 635 -26.00 -21.81 -25.52
C GLY A 635 -24.48 -21.86 -25.32
N GLN A 636 -23.99 -22.32 -24.16
CA GLN A 636 -22.56 -22.34 -23.80
C GLN A 636 -21.95 -23.76 -23.72
N ARG A 637 -22.57 -24.77 -24.34
CA ARG A 637 -22.20 -26.19 -24.22
C ARG A 637 -20.71 -26.49 -24.34
N ASP A 638 -20.04 -26.01 -25.38
CA ASP A 638 -18.62 -26.30 -25.63
C ASP A 638 -17.72 -25.71 -24.52
N ARG A 639 -18.08 -24.52 -24.00
CA ARG A 639 -17.41 -23.92 -22.83
C ARG A 639 -17.60 -24.77 -21.58
N MET A 640 -18.81 -25.27 -21.33
CA MET A 640 -19.07 -26.13 -20.17
C MET A 640 -18.23 -27.41 -20.19
N GLU A 641 -17.96 -27.98 -21.37
CA GLU A 641 -17.09 -29.15 -21.51
C GLU A 641 -15.63 -28.81 -21.21
N ALA A 642 -15.12 -27.69 -21.73
CA ALA A 642 -13.77 -27.20 -21.43
C ALA A 642 -13.56 -26.88 -19.93
N TYR A 643 -14.55 -26.23 -19.28
CA TYR A 643 -14.50 -25.94 -17.85
C TYR A 643 -14.55 -27.22 -16.99
N ARG A 644 -15.40 -28.19 -17.35
CA ARG A 644 -15.43 -29.50 -16.67
C ARG A 644 -14.09 -30.21 -16.78
N ASP A 645 -13.51 -30.27 -17.97
CA ASP A 645 -12.26 -31.01 -18.19
C ASP A 645 -11.06 -30.30 -17.52
N ALA A 646 -11.07 -28.97 -17.41
CA ALA A 646 -10.11 -28.22 -16.59
C ALA A 646 -10.27 -28.52 -15.09
N VAL A 647 -11.50 -28.53 -14.57
CA VAL A 647 -11.81 -28.92 -13.18
C VAL A 647 -11.37 -30.35 -12.87
N GLU A 648 -11.52 -31.29 -13.81
CA GLU A 648 -11.07 -32.68 -13.66
C GLU A 648 -9.55 -32.77 -13.46
N GLY A 649 -8.76 -32.00 -14.22
CA GLY A 649 -7.31 -31.92 -14.06
C GLY A 649 -6.87 -31.32 -12.72
N ILE A 650 -7.48 -30.19 -12.33
CA ILE A 650 -7.19 -29.50 -11.06
C ILE A 650 -7.57 -30.39 -9.86
N LEU A 651 -8.77 -30.98 -9.89
CA LEU A 651 -9.27 -31.88 -8.85
C LEU A 651 -8.34 -33.08 -8.65
N ALA A 652 -7.87 -33.69 -9.74
CA ALA A 652 -6.93 -34.81 -9.66
C ALA A 652 -5.60 -34.40 -8.98
N ALA A 653 -5.05 -33.23 -9.33
CA ALA A 653 -3.81 -32.73 -8.75
C ALA A 653 -3.94 -32.41 -7.24
N TYR A 654 -5.03 -31.76 -6.83
CA TYR A 654 -5.31 -31.47 -5.42
C TYR A 654 -5.61 -32.71 -4.59
N VAL A 655 -6.30 -33.71 -5.15
CA VAL A 655 -6.55 -34.98 -4.45
C VAL A 655 -5.26 -35.74 -4.16
N ASP A 656 -4.28 -35.71 -5.08
CA ASP A 656 -2.97 -36.35 -4.91
C ASP A 656 -2.10 -35.63 -3.86
N HIS A 657 -2.11 -34.29 -3.85
CA HIS A 657 -1.23 -33.49 -3.00
C HIS A 657 -1.80 -33.14 -1.62
N PHE A 658 -3.08 -32.80 -1.52
CA PHE A 658 -3.74 -32.32 -0.29
C PHE A 658 -4.56 -33.41 0.41
N GLY A 659 -5.07 -34.38 -0.33
CA GLY A 659 -5.88 -35.50 0.17
C GLY A 659 -7.28 -35.57 -0.45
N PRO A 660 -8.09 -36.58 -0.09
CA PRO A 660 -9.37 -36.84 -0.74
C PRO A 660 -10.34 -35.64 -0.68
N PHE A 661 -11.16 -35.49 -1.71
CA PHE A 661 -12.17 -34.43 -1.77
C PHE A 661 -13.14 -34.55 -0.57
N PRO A 662 -13.42 -33.45 0.17
CA PRO A 662 -14.07 -33.53 1.48
C PRO A 662 -15.61 -33.64 1.47
N PHE A 663 -16.28 -33.15 0.43
CA PHE A 663 -17.74 -32.96 0.40
C PHE A 663 -18.47 -33.94 -0.53
N GLU A 664 -19.80 -33.90 -0.50
CA GLU A 664 -20.69 -34.87 -1.16
C GLU A 664 -20.76 -34.73 -2.69
N LYS A 665 -20.47 -33.52 -3.21
CA LYS A 665 -20.40 -33.19 -4.64
C LYS A 665 -19.47 -32.01 -4.88
N LEU A 666 -19.18 -31.73 -6.15
CA LEU A 666 -18.67 -30.43 -6.59
C LEU A 666 -19.56 -29.89 -7.72
N ALA A 667 -20.18 -28.73 -7.53
CA ALA A 667 -20.97 -28.09 -8.59
C ALA A 667 -20.50 -26.65 -8.86
N MET A 668 -20.19 -26.37 -10.12
CA MET A 668 -19.82 -25.05 -10.62
C MET A 668 -21.02 -24.36 -11.26
N ALA A 669 -21.33 -23.12 -10.87
CA ALA A 669 -22.40 -22.32 -11.47
C ALA A 669 -21.91 -20.97 -11.98
N GLN A 670 -22.46 -20.54 -13.12
CA GLN A 670 -22.26 -19.20 -13.66
C GLN A 670 -23.23 -18.23 -12.99
N VAL A 671 -22.71 -17.21 -12.31
CA VAL A 671 -23.48 -16.31 -11.46
C VAL A 671 -23.20 -14.85 -11.82
N LYS A 672 -24.20 -13.98 -11.73
CA LYS A 672 -24.03 -12.52 -11.90
C LYS A 672 -23.55 -11.90 -10.57
N LEU A 673 -22.37 -12.31 -10.13
CA LEU A 673 -21.71 -11.79 -8.92
C LEU A 673 -21.43 -10.28 -9.04
N PRO A 674 -21.06 -9.59 -7.94
CA PRO A 674 -20.52 -8.25 -8.00
C PRO A 674 -19.29 -8.14 -8.92
N PRO A 675 -19.10 -7.05 -9.69
CA PRO A 675 -18.07 -6.96 -10.74
C PRO A 675 -16.61 -6.99 -10.27
N ILE A 676 -16.38 -6.96 -8.95
CA ILE A 676 -15.06 -7.09 -8.33
C ILE A 676 -14.66 -8.55 -8.05
N LEU A 677 -15.62 -9.49 -8.04
CA LEU A 677 -15.38 -10.89 -7.73
C LEU A 677 -15.18 -11.68 -9.03
N GLY A 678 -14.07 -12.41 -9.14
CA GLY A 678 -13.87 -13.38 -10.22
C GLY A 678 -14.70 -14.64 -10.01
N GLY A 679 -14.73 -15.13 -8.76
CA GLY A 679 -15.54 -16.24 -8.30
C GLY A 679 -15.72 -16.21 -6.77
N VAL A 680 -16.28 -17.30 -6.25
CA VAL A 680 -16.31 -17.68 -4.82
C VAL A 680 -16.33 -19.22 -4.74
N GLY A 681 -15.50 -19.83 -3.89
CA GLY A 681 -15.39 -21.29 -3.74
C GLY A 681 -15.93 -21.88 -2.43
N PRO A 682 -17.25 -21.82 -2.14
CA PRO A 682 -17.81 -22.38 -0.90
C PRO A 682 -17.91 -23.91 -0.92
N ALA A 683 -18.06 -24.54 0.24
CA ALA A 683 -18.13 -26.00 0.37
C ALA A 683 -19.12 -26.65 -0.62
N SER A 684 -18.64 -27.67 -1.35
CA SER A 684 -19.32 -28.42 -2.44
C SER A 684 -19.71 -27.62 -3.70
N LEU A 685 -19.23 -26.38 -3.82
CA LEU A 685 -19.69 -25.41 -4.82
C LEU A 685 -18.56 -24.52 -5.35
N MET A 686 -18.75 -23.98 -6.56
CA MET A 686 -17.96 -22.88 -7.09
C MET A 686 -18.89 -21.93 -7.84
N PHE A 687 -18.90 -20.65 -7.50
CA PHE A 687 -19.59 -19.61 -8.27
C PHE A 687 -18.56 -18.86 -9.09
N LEU A 688 -18.82 -18.68 -10.39
CA LEU A 688 -17.96 -17.90 -11.28
C LEU A 688 -18.74 -16.72 -11.86
N HIS A 689 -18.12 -15.54 -11.85
CA HIS A 689 -18.74 -14.34 -12.41
C HIS A 689 -19.04 -14.52 -13.90
N HIS A 690 -20.25 -14.14 -14.33
CA HIS A 690 -20.72 -14.33 -15.71
C HIS A 690 -19.71 -13.83 -16.75
N ALA A 691 -19.13 -12.63 -16.56
CA ALA A 691 -18.11 -12.09 -17.46
C ALA A 691 -16.82 -12.94 -17.53
N ALA A 692 -16.38 -13.57 -16.43
CA ALA A 692 -15.21 -14.45 -16.44
C ALA A 692 -15.44 -15.71 -17.30
N VAL A 693 -16.70 -16.16 -17.41
CA VAL A 693 -17.11 -17.33 -18.21
C VAL A 693 -17.48 -16.96 -19.64
N ALA A 694 -18.13 -15.82 -19.87
CA ALA A 694 -18.71 -15.46 -21.17
C ALA A 694 -17.79 -14.60 -22.04
N GLN A 695 -16.94 -13.74 -21.45
CA GLN A 695 -16.17 -12.73 -22.18
C GLN A 695 -14.70 -13.11 -22.44
N ARG A 696 -14.21 -14.20 -21.83
CA ARG A 696 -12.86 -14.72 -22.08
C ARG A 696 -12.88 -15.73 -23.23
N GLU A 697 -11.85 -15.75 -24.06
CA GLU A 697 -11.70 -16.77 -25.11
C GLU A 697 -11.29 -18.12 -24.51
N GLU A 698 -10.35 -18.10 -23.56
CA GLU A 698 -9.81 -19.28 -22.87
C GLU A 698 -10.40 -19.44 -21.46
N VAL A 699 -10.33 -20.68 -20.95
CA VAL A 699 -10.69 -21.00 -19.56
C VAL A 699 -9.66 -20.35 -18.61
N PRO A 700 -10.08 -19.56 -17.60
CA PRO A 700 -9.16 -18.96 -16.65
C PRO A 700 -8.70 -20.00 -15.61
N VAL A 701 -7.83 -20.92 -16.04
CA VAL A 701 -7.39 -22.09 -15.26
C VAL A 701 -6.92 -21.72 -13.85
N ASN A 702 -6.14 -20.66 -13.69
CA ASN A 702 -5.63 -20.24 -12.37
C ASN A 702 -6.77 -19.77 -11.44
N LEU A 703 -7.80 -19.09 -11.96
CA LEU A 703 -8.99 -18.76 -11.17
C LEU A 703 -9.74 -20.04 -10.76
N LEU A 704 -9.88 -21.02 -11.68
CA LEU A 704 -10.50 -22.30 -11.31
C LEU A 704 -9.69 -23.04 -10.25
N ALA A 705 -8.36 -22.99 -10.33
CA ALA A 705 -7.46 -23.60 -9.38
C ALA A 705 -7.57 -22.94 -8.00
N HIS A 706 -7.63 -21.61 -7.95
CA HIS A 706 -7.87 -20.83 -6.73
C HIS A 706 -9.20 -21.25 -6.07
N GLU A 707 -10.32 -21.08 -6.78
CA GLU A 707 -11.67 -21.31 -6.27
C GLU A 707 -11.93 -22.79 -5.88
N LEU A 708 -11.28 -23.75 -6.56
CA LEU A 708 -11.39 -25.17 -6.23
C LEU A 708 -10.51 -25.55 -5.03
N SER A 709 -9.40 -24.86 -4.79
CA SER A 709 -8.52 -25.15 -3.65
C SER A 709 -9.22 -24.85 -2.31
N HIS A 710 -10.15 -23.89 -2.30
CA HIS A 710 -10.93 -23.56 -1.10
C HIS A 710 -11.72 -24.75 -0.54
N GLN A 711 -12.03 -25.78 -1.34
CA GLN A 711 -12.68 -26.99 -0.82
C GLN A 711 -11.85 -27.62 0.31
N TRP A 712 -10.52 -27.49 0.25
CA TRP A 712 -9.62 -27.75 1.39
C TRP A 712 -9.45 -26.50 2.26
N TRP A 713 -8.96 -25.40 1.70
CA TRP A 713 -8.56 -24.19 2.45
C TRP A 713 -9.75 -23.26 2.75
N GLY A 714 -10.16 -23.18 4.02
CA GLY A 714 -11.32 -22.38 4.45
C GLY A 714 -12.63 -23.15 4.55
N ASN A 715 -12.80 -24.29 3.86
CA ASN A 715 -14.00 -25.15 3.99
C ASN A 715 -13.74 -26.44 4.79
N GLN A 716 -12.87 -27.36 4.33
CA GLN A 716 -12.47 -28.53 5.13
C GLN A 716 -11.54 -28.14 6.28
N LEU A 717 -10.67 -27.16 6.05
CA LEU A 717 -9.90 -26.46 7.06
C LEU A 717 -10.53 -25.08 7.28
N PRO A 718 -11.66 -24.99 8.00
CA PRO A 718 -12.24 -23.72 8.34
C PRO A 718 -11.27 -22.95 9.25
N ILE A 719 -11.23 -21.64 9.08
CA ILE A 719 -10.28 -20.76 9.75
C ILE A 719 -10.90 -20.12 11.00
N ASN A 720 -10.11 -19.96 12.07
CA ASN A 720 -10.56 -19.19 13.23
C ASN A 720 -10.48 -17.69 12.93
N LEU A 721 -11.63 -17.10 12.63
CA LEU A 721 -11.81 -15.68 12.29
C LEU A 721 -11.78 -14.75 13.51
N ILE A 722 -11.59 -15.29 14.72
CA ILE A 722 -11.75 -14.60 16.00
C ILE A 722 -10.53 -14.81 16.91
N ASP A 723 -9.41 -15.24 16.34
CA ASP A 723 -8.15 -15.45 17.05
C ASP A 723 -7.38 -14.12 17.27
N GLU A 724 -6.43 -14.10 18.21
CA GLU A 724 -5.55 -12.94 18.43
C GLU A 724 -4.62 -12.70 17.23
N ARG A 725 -4.35 -13.74 16.42
CA ARG A 725 -3.65 -13.69 15.13
C ARG A 725 -4.66 -13.93 13.99
N TYR A 726 -4.91 -12.93 13.15
CA TYR A 726 -5.92 -13.05 12.10
C TYR A 726 -5.54 -14.14 11.07
N SER A 727 -6.36 -15.19 11.01
CA SER A 727 -6.02 -16.44 10.33
C SER A 727 -6.48 -16.53 8.87
N GLN A 728 -7.03 -15.45 8.30
CA GLN A 728 -7.62 -15.44 6.94
C GLN A 728 -6.63 -15.79 5.82
N TRP A 729 -5.33 -15.51 6.00
CA TRP A 729 -4.30 -15.89 5.05
C TRP A 729 -4.15 -17.42 4.89
N LEU A 730 -4.59 -18.22 5.88
CA LEU A 730 -4.65 -19.69 5.80
C LEU A 730 -5.72 -20.19 4.80
N SER A 731 -6.66 -19.32 4.40
CA SER A 731 -7.59 -19.55 3.29
C SER A 731 -7.02 -18.93 2.01
N GLU A 732 -6.88 -17.61 1.98
CA GLU A 732 -6.64 -16.86 0.74
C GLU A 732 -5.21 -17.01 0.20
N GLY A 733 -4.21 -16.96 1.09
CA GLY A 733 -2.80 -17.16 0.72
C GLY A 733 -2.52 -18.61 0.30
N PHE A 734 -3.18 -19.58 0.91
CA PHE A 734 -3.14 -20.99 0.49
C PHE A 734 -3.82 -21.18 -0.86
N ALA A 735 -4.94 -20.51 -1.12
CA ALA A 735 -5.62 -20.58 -2.40
C ALA A 735 -4.83 -19.93 -3.54
N THR A 736 -4.25 -18.74 -3.30
CA THR A 736 -3.33 -18.08 -4.23
C THR A 736 -2.05 -18.89 -4.45
N TYR A 737 -1.51 -19.58 -3.44
CA TYR A 737 -0.37 -20.47 -3.68
C TYR A 737 -0.77 -21.76 -4.43
N SER A 738 -2.00 -22.26 -4.22
CA SER A 738 -2.50 -23.46 -4.89
C SER A 738 -2.67 -23.27 -6.40
N ASP A 739 -3.05 -22.08 -6.86
CA ASP A 739 -3.12 -21.78 -8.30
C ASP A 739 -1.73 -21.73 -8.97
N ALA A 740 -0.70 -21.26 -8.26
CA ALA A 740 0.70 -21.37 -8.69
C ALA A 740 1.21 -22.82 -8.69
N LEU A 741 0.94 -23.58 -7.63
CA LEU A 741 1.27 -25.02 -7.56
C LEU A 741 0.62 -25.81 -8.71
N TYR A 742 -0.62 -25.48 -9.08
CA TYR A 742 -1.25 -26.13 -10.23
C TYR A 742 -0.54 -25.81 -11.55
N THR A 743 -0.05 -24.57 -11.74
CA THR A 743 0.82 -24.23 -12.88
C THR A 743 2.10 -25.09 -12.88
N GLU A 744 2.72 -25.32 -11.72
CA GLU A 744 3.92 -26.17 -11.61
C GLU A 744 3.64 -27.61 -12.02
N TRP A 745 2.57 -28.21 -11.52
CA TRP A 745 2.24 -29.62 -11.79
C TRP A 745 1.75 -29.88 -13.21
N SER A 746 1.12 -28.89 -13.85
CA SER A 746 0.54 -29.03 -15.21
C SER A 746 1.47 -28.52 -16.34
N GLU A 747 2.27 -27.48 -16.09
CA GLU A 747 3.10 -26.82 -17.10
C GLU A 747 4.60 -26.82 -16.78
N GLY A 748 4.97 -27.09 -15.52
CA GLY A 748 6.37 -27.23 -15.09
C GLY A 748 6.99 -25.98 -14.46
N ALA A 749 8.29 -26.06 -14.20
CA ALA A 749 8.99 -25.12 -13.33
C ALA A 749 9.07 -23.67 -13.85
N GLU A 750 9.27 -23.42 -15.16
CA GLU A 750 9.39 -22.04 -15.64
C GLU A 750 8.06 -21.28 -15.70
N PRO A 751 6.94 -21.87 -16.19
CA PRO A 751 5.61 -21.28 -16.03
C PRO A 751 5.25 -21.02 -14.56
N PHE A 752 5.64 -21.91 -13.64
CA PHE A 752 5.50 -21.70 -12.20
C PHE A 752 6.29 -20.48 -11.69
N ARG A 753 7.59 -20.37 -12.01
CA ARG A 753 8.38 -19.19 -11.61
C ARG A 753 7.80 -17.90 -12.17
N GLU A 754 7.33 -17.90 -13.41
CA GLU A 754 6.67 -16.72 -14.00
C GLU A 754 5.37 -16.37 -13.27
N HIS A 755 4.63 -17.37 -12.80
CA HIS A 755 3.47 -17.15 -11.94
C HIS A 755 3.89 -16.52 -10.60
N ILE A 756 4.92 -17.04 -9.92
CA ILE A 756 5.45 -16.48 -8.67
C ILE A 756 5.91 -15.03 -8.86
N ARG A 757 6.63 -14.70 -9.94
CA ARG A 757 7.02 -13.32 -10.29
C ARG A 757 5.82 -12.41 -10.47
N ARG A 758 4.73 -12.88 -11.10
CA ARG A 758 3.49 -12.11 -11.25
C ARG A 758 2.84 -11.81 -9.89
N ILE A 759 2.78 -12.78 -8.98
CA ILE A 759 2.26 -12.59 -7.61
C ILE A 759 3.13 -11.58 -6.86
N GLY A 760 4.46 -11.76 -6.92
CA GLY A 760 5.45 -10.84 -6.34
C GLY A 760 5.33 -9.42 -6.85
N LYS A 761 5.22 -9.25 -8.17
CA LYS A 761 5.02 -7.95 -8.82
C LYS A 761 3.73 -7.28 -8.36
N LEU A 762 2.60 -7.98 -8.36
CA LEU A 762 1.31 -7.44 -7.91
C LEU A 762 1.37 -6.97 -6.45
N TYR A 763 2.00 -7.74 -5.56
CA TYR A 763 2.22 -7.34 -4.17
C TYR A 763 3.06 -6.05 -4.08
N LEU A 764 4.19 -5.95 -4.78
CA LEU A 764 5.07 -4.79 -4.70
C LEU A 764 4.47 -3.52 -5.32
N GLU A 765 3.75 -3.64 -6.45
CA GLU A 765 3.02 -2.53 -7.09
C GLU A 765 1.89 -1.98 -6.18
N GLN A 766 1.21 -2.84 -5.42
CA GLN A 766 0.10 -2.43 -4.56
C GLN A 766 0.52 -1.98 -3.15
N THR A 767 1.77 -2.24 -2.76
CA THR A 767 2.35 -1.78 -1.48
C THR A 767 3.33 -0.60 -1.64
N GLU A 768 3.58 -0.17 -2.88
CA GLU A 768 4.48 0.95 -3.16
C GLU A 768 4.01 2.23 -2.44
N ASN A 769 4.88 2.84 -1.64
CA ASN A 769 4.62 4.06 -0.87
C ASN A 769 3.48 3.96 0.16
N VAL A 770 3.01 2.75 0.53
CA VAL A 770 2.00 2.54 1.57
C VAL A 770 2.62 1.83 2.77
N ARG A 771 2.32 2.32 3.99
CA ARG A 771 2.71 1.63 5.23
C ARG A 771 1.91 0.33 5.37
N GLU A 772 2.62 -0.80 5.31
CA GLU A 772 2.04 -2.14 5.47
C GLU A 772 1.73 -2.48 6.94
N ASP A 773 0.71 -3.32 7.12
CA ASP A 773 0.43 -4.06 8.36
C ASP A 773 1.09 -5.46 8.30
N ALA A 774 1.23 -6.15 9.44
CA ALA A 774 1.60 -7.56 9.45
C ALA A 774 0.46 -8.44 8.90
N ILE A 775 0.74 -9.62 8.33
CA ILE A 775 -0.31 -10.48 7.75
C ILE A 775 -1.38 -10.82 8.79
N VAL A 776 -0.94 -11.21 9.99
CA VAL A 776 -1.84 -11.55 11.11
C VAL A 776 -2.55 -10.36 11.76
N GLN A 777 -2.30 -9.15 11.27
CA GLN A 777 -2.94 -7.89 11.68
C GLN A 777 -3.71 -7.23 10.52
N THR A 778 -3.71 -7.83 9.32
CA THR A 778 -4.32 -7.25 8.13
C THR A 778 -5.76 -7.73 7.99
N PHE A 779 -6.69 -7.02 8.63
CA PHE A 779 -8.10 -7.40 8.65
C PHE A 779 -8.85 -6.95 7.38
N LEU A 780 -9.77 -7.82 6.91
CA LEU A 780 -10.73 -7.45 5.88
C LEU A 780 -11.54 -6.22 6.32
N GLY A 781 -11.87 -5.35 5.36
CA GLY A 781 -12.64 -4.14 5.62
C GLY A 781 -11.87 -3.00 6.28
N GLN A 782 -10.79 -3.28 7.03
CA GLN A 782 -10.02 -2.29 7.79
C GLN A 782 -8.72 -1.85 7.11
N SER A 783 -8.01 -2.76 6.45
CA SER A 783 -6.76 -2.42 5.73
C SER A 783 -7.02 -2.28 4.22
N PRO A 784 -6.58 -1.20 3.56
CA PRO A 784 -6.60 -1.09 2.09
C PRO A 784 -5.69 -2.16 1.44
N LEU A 785 -4.66 -2.59 2.17
CA LEU A 785 -3.69 -3.60 1.74
C LEU A 785 -4.16 -5.04 2.01
N TYR A 786 -5.43 -5.25 2.39
CA TYR A 786 -5.97 -6.58 2.67
C TYR A 786 -5.67 -7.59 1.56
N ARG A 787 -5.93 -7.24 0.29
CA ARG A 787 -5.62 -8.13 -0.82
C ARG A 787 -4.11 -8.42 -0.91
N PRO A 788 -3.22 -7.44 -1.23
CA PRO A 788 -1.79 -7.71 -1.46
C PRO A 788 -1.10 -8.42 -0.29
N VAL A 789 -1.50 -8.14 0.96
CA VAL A 789 -0.85 -8.73 2.14
C VAL A 789 -1.42 -10.11 2.50
N VAL A 790 -2.74 -10.36 2.36
CA VAL A 790 -3.35 -11.64 2.78
C VAL A 790 -3.31 -12.69 1.66
N TYR A 791 -3.41 -12.29 0.39
CA TYR A 791 -3.37 -13.16 -0.78
C TYR A 791 -1.94 -13.28 -1.31
N GLU A 792 -1.44 -12.20 -1.93
CA GLU A 792 -0.19 -12.25 -2.69
C GLU A 792 1.04 -12.46 -1.78
N LYS A 793 1.23 -11.67 -0.70
CA LYS A 793 2.30 -11.93 0.30
C LYS A 793 2.09 -13.27 1.00
N GLY A 794 0.84 -13.62 1.36
CA GLY A 794 0.51 -14.92 1.98
C GLY A 794 0.99 -16.12 1.15
N ALA A 795 0.78 -16.10 -0.17
CA ALA A 795 1.27 -17.13 -1.07
C ALA A 795 2.80 -17.18 -1.18
N LEU A 796 3.44 -16.01 -1.22
CA LEU A 796 4.91 -15.91 -1.27
C LEU A 796 5.57 -16.39 0.02
N VAL A 797 4.94 -16.21 1.18
CA VAL A 797 5.40 -16.79 2.45
C VAL A 797 5.30 -18.32 2.44
N LEU A 798 4.26 -18.91 1.84
CA LEU A 798 4.17 -20.36 1.66
C LEU A 798 5.25 -20.88 0.70
N HIS A 799 5.55 -20.13 -0.37
CA HIS A 799 6.63 -20.44 -1.29
C HIS A 799 8.01 -20.44 -0.60
N ALA A 800 8.28 -19.39 0.19
CA ALA A 800 9.47 -19.29 1.03
C ALA A 800 9.55 -20.42 2.07
N LEU A 801 8.43 -20.79 2.70
CA LEU A 801 8.37 -21.91 3.65
C LEU A 801 8.71 -23.25 2.96
N ARG A 802 8.19 -23.48 1.75
CA ARG A 802 8.54 -24.66 0.94
C ARG A 802 10.04 -24.72 0.67
N TYR A 803 10.70 -23.60 0.36
CA TYR A 803 12.16 -23.56 0.20
C TYR A 803 12.94 -23.84 1.49
N VAL A 804 12.43 -23.41 2.65
CA VAL A 804 13.04 -23.70 3.97
C VAL A 804 12.90 -25.18 4.32
N LEU A 805 11.73 -25.78 4.09
CA LEU A 805 11.44 -27.17 4.48
C LEU A 805 11.94 -28.20 3.46
N GLY A 806 11.86 -27.89 2.17
CA GLY A 806 11.93 -28.82 1.06
C GLY A 806 10.58 -29.48 0.77
N ASP A 807 10.32 -29.78 -0.51
CA ASP A 807 9.03 -30.25 -1.03
C ASP A 807 8.41 -31.42 -0.26
N GLU A 808 9.17 -32.48 0.01
CA GLU A 808 8.67 -33.67 0.69
C GLU A 808 8.07 -33.33 2.07
N VAL A 809 8.79 -32.53 2.86
CA VAL A 809 8.37 -32.09 4.20
C VAL A 809 7.24 -31.08 4.12
N PHE A 810 7.27 -30.17 3.14
CA PHE A 810 6.23 -29.15 2.95
C PHE A 810 4.87 -29.78 2.59
N PHE A 811 4.81 -30.63 1.57
CA PHE A 811 3.55 -31.27 1.18
C PHE A 811 3.07 -32.30 2.22
N ASP A 812 3.99 -32.93 2.96
CA ASP A 812 3.63 -33.77 4.11
C ASP A 812 3.04 -32.95 5.27
N ALA A 813 3.56 -31.76 5.55
CA ALA A 813 2.95 -30.81 6.48
C ALA A 813 1.56 -30.36 6.03
N LEU A 814 1.35 -30.07 4.74
CA LEU A 814 0.03 -29.73 4.20
C LEU A 814 -0.99 -30.87 4.39
N ARG A 815 -0.63 -32.11 4.03
CA ARG A 815 -1.51 -33.28 4.25
C ARG A 815 -1.78 -33.53 5.74
N HIS A 816 -0.77 -33.35 6.60
CA HIS A 816 -0.97 -33.51 8.04
C HIS A 816 -1.85 -32.40 8.63
N TYR A 817 -1.75 -31.17 8.12
CA TYR A 817 -2.62 -30.05 8.49
C TYR A 817 -4.07 -30.34 8.11
N VAL A 818 -4.32 -30.70 6.83
CA VAL A 818 -5.64 -31.14 6.34
C VAL A 818 -6.21 -32.27 7.19
N GLY A 819 -5.41 -33.30 7.49
CA GLY A 819 -5.86 -34.46 8.28
C GLY A 819 -6.10 -34.18 9.77
N THR A 820 -5.38 -33.23 10.37
CA THR A 820 -5.43 -32.96 11.82
C THR A 820 -6.47 -31.91 12.19
N CYS A 821 -6.63 -30.89 11.36
CA CYS A 821 -7.52 -29.75 11.61
C CYS A 821 -8.85 -29.84 10.82
N ALA A 822 -9.12 -30.96 10.15
CA ALA A 822 -10.36 -31.15 9.39
C ALA A 822 -11.62 -30.84 10.21
N PHE A 823 -12.48 -30.00 9.65
CA PHE A 823 -13.76 -29.55 10.22
C PHE A 823 -13.63 -28.96 11.65
N THR A 824 -12.49 -28.33 11.94
CA THR A 824 -12.20 -27.64 13.20
C THR A 824 -11.58 -26.27 12.89
N PRO A 825 -12.05 -25.15 13.49
CA PRO A 825 -11.49 -23.83 13.20
C PRO A 825 -10.00 -23.73 13.54
N SER A 826 -9.14 -23.70 12.52
CA SER A 826 -7.67 -23.71 12.63
C SER A 826 -7.10 -22.30 12.82
N THR A 827 -6.03 -22.20 13.62
CA THR A 827 -5.28 -20.94 13.84
C THR A 827 -3.94 -20.92 13.10
N VAL A 828 -3.31 -19.75 13.06
CA VAL A 828 -1.90 -19.60 12.60
C VAL A 828 -0.96 -20.49 13.41
N ASP A 829 -1.21 -20.62 14.73
CA ASP A 829 -0.36 -21.39 15.63
C ASP A 829 -0.50 -22.90 15.41
N ASP A 830 -1.66 -23.40 14.98
CA ASP A 830 -1.82 -24.80 14.56
C ASP A 830 -0.97 -25.13 13.33
N PHE A 831 -0.98 -24.26 12.32
CA PHE A 831 -0.14 -24.46 11.14
C PHE A 831 1.36 -24.34 11.47
N ARG A 832 1.76 -23.32 12.25
CA ARG A 832 3.12 -23.13 12.79
C ARG A 832 3.61 -24.40 13.49
N ARG A 833 2.81 -24.93 14.42
CA ARG A 833 3.10 -26.14 15.18
C ARG A 833 3.24 -27.36 14.28
N ILE A 834 2.30 -27.58 13.35
CA ILE A 834 2.34 -28.73 12.44
C ILE A 834 3.56 -28.68 11.50
N ALA A 835 3.90 -27.50 10.96
CA ALA A 835 5.11 -27.34 10.15
C ALA A 835 6.40 -27.64 10.95
N ALA A 836 6.46 -27.21 12.22
CA ALA A 836 7.59 -27.52 13.10
C ALA A 836 7.66 -29.02 13.46
N GLU A 837 6.53 -29.64 13.80
CA GLU A 837 6.41 -31.07 14.10
C GLU A 837 6.83 -31.96 12.92
N ARG A 838 6.39 -31.66 11.69
CA ARG A 838 6.73 -32.45 10.49
C ARG A 838 8.16 -32.24 10.01
N SER A 839 8.71 -31.04 10.19
CA SER A 839 10.10 -30.74 9.81
C SER A 839 11.14 -31.17 10.85
N GLY A 840 10.74 -31.33 12.12
CA GLY A 840 11.66 -31.54 13.24
C GLY A 840 12.56 -30.33 13.52
N ARG A 841 12.14 -29.14 13.11
CA ARG A 841 12.91 -27.88 13.22
C ARG A 841 12.14 -26.84 14.02
N ASP A 842 12.88 -25.97 14.69
CA ASP A 842 12.34 -24.69 15.15
C ASP A 842 12.11 -23.77 13.95
N LEU A 843 10.86 -23.28 13.83
CA LEU A 843 10.37 -22.40 12.78
C LEU A 843 9.81 -21.08 13.34
N ASP A 844 9.91 -20.81 14.65
CA ASP A 844 9.35 -19.59 15.23
C ASP A 844 9.96 -18.35 14.55
N TRP A 845 11.27 -18.36 14.34
CA TRP A 845 11.98 -17.32 13.57
C TRP A 845 11.42 -17.07 12.17
N PHE A 846 10.82 -18.08 11.52
CA PHE A 846 10.28 -17.93 10.17
C PHE A 846 8.92 -17.24 10.25
N PHE A 847 8.01 -17.75 11.08
CA PHE A 847 6.68 -17.18 11.20
C PHE A 847 6.71 -15.78 11.85
N ASP A 848 7.60 -15.54 12.81
CA ASP A 848 7.81 -14.23 13.44
C ASP A 848 8.41 -13.19 12.47
N GLU A 849 9.19 -13.62 11.47
CA GLU A 849 9.75 -12.73 10.44
C GLU A 849 8.73 -12.47 9.31
N TRP A 850 8.07 -13.53 8.83
CA TRP A 850 7.33 -13.48 7.57
C TRP A 850 5.82 -13.24 7.72
N LEU A 851 5.22 -13.58 8.88
CA LEU A 851 3.81 -13.30 9.17
C LEU A 851 3.62 -12.11 10.12
N ASP A 852 4.47 -12.00 11.15
CA ASP A 852 4.28 -11.05 12.26
C ASP A 852 4.93 -9.68 12.02
N ARG A 853 5.77 -9.54 10.98
CA ARG A 853 6.31 -8.25 10.55
C ARG A 853 5.64 -7.71 9.28
N PRO A 854 5.35 -6.39 9.23
CA PRO A 854 4.93 -5.72 8.01
C PRO A 854 6.09 -5.61 7.01
N GLY A 855 5.77 -5.38 5.74
CA GLY A 855 6.77 -5.05 4.73
C GLY A 855 7.39 -6.26 4.03
N CYS A 856 8.36 -5.93 3.18
CA CYS A 856 9.13 -6.85 2.34
C CYS A 856 10.64 -6.67 2.64
N PRO A 857 11.45 -7.76 2.72
CA PRO A 857 12.90 -7.65 2.85
C PRO A 857 13.54 -6.94 1.65
N ARG A 858 14.58 -6.15 1.89
CA ARG A 858 15.46 -5.61 0.83
C ARG A 858 16.76 -6.42 0.87
N ILE A 859 17.03 -7.21 -0.18
CA ILE A 859 18.17 -8.15 -0.22
C ILE A 859 18.90 -7.99 -1.56
N GLU A 860 20.14 -7.52 -1.47
CA GLU A 860 20.92 -7.03 -2.62
C GLU A 860 22.26 -7.75 -2.78
N LEU A 861 22.70 -7.89 -4.03
CA LEU A 861 24.11 -8.15 -4.36
C LEU A 861 24.85 -6.80 -4.29
N ALA A 862 25.66 -6.59 -3.25
CA ALA A 862 26.41 -5.35 -3.08
C ALA A 862 27.72 -5.31 -3.90
N ASP A 863 28.38 -6.45 -4.05
CA ASP A 863 29.65 -6.57 -4.78
C ASP A 863 29.86 -8.01 -5.27
N VAL A 864 30.53 -8.15 -6.41
CA VAL A 864 30.93 -9.41 -7.01
C VAL A 864 32.35 -9.25 -7.56
N THR A 865 33.33 -9.80 -6.83
CA THR A 865 34.73 -9.79 -7.25
C THR A 865 35.15 -11.14 -7.81
N VAL A 866 35.84 -11.12 -8.96
CA VAL A 866 36.35 -12.32 -9.63
C VAL A 866 37.88 -12.25 -9.71
N ALA A 867 38.55 -13.19 -9.04
CA ALA A 867 40.00 -13.35 -9.04
C ALA A 867 40.42 -14.63 -9.80
N PRO A 868 41.66 -14.72 -10.30
CA PRO A 868 42.20 -15.99 -10.82
C PRO A 868 42.24 -17.06 -9.73
N GLY A 869 41.68 -18.24 -10.02
CA GLY A 869 41.66 -19.38 -9.11
C GLY A 869 42.95 -20.21 -9.15
N GLY A 870 43.02 -21.27 -8.33
CA GLY A 870 44.21 -22.12 -8.18
C GLY A 870 44.57 -23.02 -9.38
N GLY A 871 43.81 -22.99 -10.48
CA GLY A 871 44.00 -23.82 -11.67
C GLY A 871 43.94 -23.00 -12.97
N GLU A 872 44.49 -23.55 -14.06
CA GLU A 872 44.50 -22.87 -15.36
C GLU A 872 43.06 -22.66 -15.89
N GLY A 873 42.65 -21.40 -16.03
CA GLY A 873 41.28 -21.02 -16.40
C GLY A 873 40.26 -21.01 -15.24
N ALA A 874 40.67 -21.36 -14.02
CA ALA A 874 39.80 -21.28 -12.84
C ALA A 874 39.61 -19.82 -12.36
N SER A 875 38.50 -19.57 -11.68
CA SER A 875 38.21 -18.29 -11.03
C SER A 875 37.73 -18.50 -9.60
N THR A 876 38.11 -17.61 -8.70
CA THR A 876 37.59 -17.52 -7.34
C THR A 876 36.66 -16.30 -7.28
N VAL A 877 35.37 -16.53 -7.08
CA VAL A 877 34.34 -15.49 -7.00
C VAL A 877 34.03 -15.20 -5.55
N THR A 878 34.05 -13.93 -5.16
CA THR A 878 33.59 -13.50 -3.84
C THR A 878 32.39 -12.59 -4.02
N VAL A 879 31.26 -13.00 -3.44
CA VAL A 879 29.95 -12.34 -3.56
C VAL A 879 29.61 -11.72 -2.21
N SER A 880 29.25 -10.44 -2.21
CA SER A 880 28.74 -9.71 -1.04
C SER A 880 27.22 -9.53 -1.15
N ILE A 881 26.49 -9.98 -0.13
CA ILE A 881 25.04 -9.83 -0.02
C ILE A 881 24.74 -8.92 1.18
N VAL A 882 23.87 -7.94 0.99
CA VAL A 882 23.51 -6.97 2.04
C VAL A 882 22.00 -6.85 2.23
N GLN A 883 21.62 -6.53 3.48
CA GLN A 883 20.26 -6.21 3.90
C GLN A 883 20.25 -4.80 4.51
N PRO A 884 20.11 -3.75 3.69
CA PRO A 884 20.28 -2.37 4.14
C PRO A 884 19.22 -1.95 5.18
N ALA A 885 17.98 -2.43 5.02
CA ALA A 885 16.84 -2.14 5.90
C ALA A 885 16.92 -2.86 7.26
N HIS A 886 16.13 -3.91 7.49
CA HIS A 886 16.25 -4.77 8.66
C HIS A 886 16.85 -6.13 8.27
N LEU A 887 17.33 -6.88 9.27
CA LEU A 887 17.73 -8.27 9.06
C LEU A 887 16.46 -9.13 8.97
N SER A 888 16.19 -9.67 7.78
CA SER A 888 15.19 -10.70 7.56
C SER A 888 15.86 -12.05 7.45
N ARG A 889 15.63 -12.94 8.43
CA ARG A 889 16.28 -14.25 8.42
C ARG A 889 15.72 -15.12 7.31
N MET A 890 16.57 -15.54 6.37
CA MET A 890 16.17 -16.42 5.27
C MET A 890 17.38 -17.09 4.61
N PRO A 891 17.36 -18.40 4.31
CA PRO A 891 18.30 -18.97 3.35
C PRO A 891 18.08 -18.40 1.95
N ILE A 892 19.14 -18.21 1.17
CA ILE A 892 19.05 -17.77 -0.24
C ILE A 892 20.09 -18.52 -1.10
N ASP A 893 19.77 -18.82 -2.35
CA ASP A 893 20.71 -19.45 -3.28
C ASP A 893 21.53 -18.39 -4.04
N VAL A 894 22.84 -18.63 -4.19
CA VAL A 894 23.74 -17.88 -5.06
C VAL A 894 24.29 -18.84 -6.11
N GLU A 895 24.13 -18.51 -7.39
CA GLU A 895 24.57 -19.33 -8.53
C GLU A 895 25.62 -18.60 -9.37
N VAL A 896 26.84 -19.13 -9.39
CA VAL A 896 27.93 -18.64 -10.24
C VAL A 896 27.94 -19.42 -11.54
N LEU A 897 27.91 -18.70 -12.66
CA LEU A 897 27.84 -19.26 -13.99
C LEU A 897 29.20 -19.14 -14.69
N GLY A 898 29.66 -20.20 -15.35
CA GLY A 898 30.95 -20.19 -16.05
C GLY A 898 31.20 -21.45 -16.87
N GLY A 899 31.86 -21.32 -18.03
CA GLY A 899 32.25 -22.47 -18.86
C GLY A 899 31.12 -23.39 -19.34
N GLY A 900 29.87 -22.92 -19.35
CA GLY A 900 28.68 -23.73 -19.64
C GLY A 900 28.21 -24.61 -18.46
N ARG A 901 28.67 -24.33 -17.24
CA ARG A 901 28.24 -24.96 -15.98
C ARG A 901 27.76 -23.88 -15.00
N ALA A 902 26.97 -24.33 -14.02
CA ALA A 902 26.55 -23.54 -12.86
C ALA A 902 27.15 -24.14 -11.59
N ARG A 903 27.65 -23.30 -10.67
CA ARG A 903 28.00 -23.68 -9.29
C ARG A 903 27.10 -22.89 -8.35
N ARG A 904 26.18 -23.58 -7.70
CA ARG A 904 25.26 -23.00 -6.72
C ARG A 904 25.73 -23.24 -5.28
N VAL A 905 25.44 -22.30 -4.39
CA VAL A 905 25.58 -22.43 -2.93
C VAL A 905 24.37 -21.80 -2.24
N ARG A 906 23.92 -22.42 -1.15
CA ARG A 906 22.90 -21.87 -0.26
C ARG A 906 23.58 -21.08 0.86
N VAL A 907 23.14 -19.85 1.10
CA VAL A 907 23.66 -18.94 2.12
C VAL A 907 22.56 -18.65 3.13
N ASP A 908 22.78 -18.96 4.40
CA ASP A 908 21.83 -18.66 5.47
C ASP A 908 21.99 -17.19 5.91
N LEU A 909 21.01 -16.32 5.59
CA LEU A 909 21.08 -14.90 5.93
C LEU A 909 20.75 -14.66 7.43
N ASP A 910 21.75 -14.80 8.29
CA ASP A 910 21.68 -14.66 9.75
C ASP A 910 22.21 -13.33 10.32
N ARG A 911 22.58 -12.39 9.46
CA ARG A 911 23.15 -11.07 9.73
C ARG A 911 22.93 -10.13 8.53
N LYS A 912 23.17 -8.83 8.70
CA LYS A 912 22.94 -7.83 7.64
C LYS A 912 23.89 -7.94 6.44
N GLU A 913 25.07 -8.53 6.61
CA GLU A 913 26.10 -8.60 5.56
C GLU A 913 26.72 -10.01 5.49
N HIS A 914 26.70 -10.60 4.30
CA HIS A 914 27.31 -11.91 4.03
C HIS A 914 28.32 -11.80 2.90
N THR A 915 29.46 -12.45 3.09
CA THR A 915 30.44 -12.67 2.03
C THR A 915 30.58 -14.17 1.83
N VAL A 916 30.40 -14.64 0.59
CA VAL A 916 30.58 -16.04 0.20
C VAL A 916 31.60 -16.15 -0.93
N THR A 917 32.54 -17.09 -0.80
CA THR A 917 33.60 -17.31 -1.79
C THR A 917 33.45 -18.68 -2.46
N LEU A 918 33.54 -18.71 -3.78
CA LEU A 918 33.25 -19.86 -4.63
C LEU A 918 34.32 -20.01 -5.72
N ASP A 919 35.03 -21.14 -5.71
CA ASP A 919 35.94 -21.53 -6.78
C ASP A 919 35.18 -22.20 -7.93
N VAL A 920 35.43 -21.77 -9.17
CA VAL A 920 34.89 -22.38 -10.39
C VAL A 920 36.03 -22.77 -11.34
N GLU A 921 35.90 -23.90 -12.00
CA GLU A 921 36.93 -24.47 -12.90
C GLU A 921 37.01 -23.77 -14.28
N SER A 922 36.41 -22.60 -14.41
CA SER A 922 36.18 -21.90 -15.68
C SER A 922 35.99 -20.40 -15.49
N PRO A 923 36.24 -19.56 -16.51
CA PRO A 923 35.90 -18.15 -16.46
C PRO A 923 34.41 -17.91 -16.17
N VAL A 924 34.15 -16.94 -15.30
CA VAL A 924 32.81 -16.55 -14.85
C VAL A 924 32.12 -15.71 -15.93
N THR A 925 30.83 -15.95 -16.12
CA THR A 925 29.97 -15.24 -17.09
C THR A 925 28.77 -14.53 -16.43
N GLY A 926 28.49 -14.76 -15.15
CA GLY A 926 27.42 -14.10 -14.39
C GLY A 926 27.29 -14.66 -12.98
N VAL A 927 26.60 -13.94 -12.09
CA VAL A 927 26.32 -14.38 -10.72
C VAL A 927 24.89 -14.05 -10.36
N VAL A 928 24.08 -15.09 -10.13
CA VAL A 928 22.65 -14.94 -9.87
C VAL A 928 22.30 -15.14 -8.41
N LEU A 929 21.63 -14.15 -7.81
CA LEU A 929 21.02 -14.27 -6.49
C LEU A 929 19.56 -14.70 -6.62
N ASP A 930 19.19 -15.76 -5.91
CA ASP A 930 17.89 -16.43 -5.97
C ASP A 930 17.42 -16.74 -7.41
N PRO A 931 18.12 -17.61 -8.14
CA PRO A 931 17.85 -17.91 -9.55
C PRO A 931 16.46 -18.51 -9.82
N ASP A 932 15.81 -19.03 -8.77
CA ASP A 932 14.53 -19.74 -8.86
C ASP A 932 13.35 -18.97 -8.25
N ASP A 933 13.54 -17.71 -7.82
CA ASP A 933 12.52 -16.82 -7.25
C ASP A 933 11.88 -17.29 -5.92
N TRP A 934 12.61 -18.02 -5.06
CA TRP A 934 12.09 -18.57 -3.80
C TRP A 934 11.81 -17.54 -2.69
N VAL A 935 12.48 -16.39 -2.73
CA VAL A 935 12.47 -15.40 -1.64
C VAL A 935 11.76 -14.13 -2.07
N LEU A 936 10.66 -13.81 -1.37
CA LEU A 936 10.05 -12.49 -1.44
C LEU A 936 11.08 -11.41 -1.02
N ARG A 937 11.48 -10.56 -1.96
CA ARG A 937 12.43 -9.46 -1.72
C ARG A 937 12.23 -8.29 -2.68
N ARG A 938 12.59 -7.09 -2.22
CA ARG A 938 12.86 -5.90 -3.03
C ARG A 938 14.34 -5.84 -3.42
N THR A 939 14.61 -5.31 -4.62
CA THR A 939 15.95 -4.95 -5.10
C THR A 939 16.34 -3.52 -4.71
N ALA A 940 17.52 -3.04 -5.13
CA ALA A 940 17.93 -1.65 -4.94
C ALA A 940 17.01 -0.62 -5.63
N ALA A 941 16.25 -1.03 -6.65
CA ALA A 941 15.23 -0.23 -7.33
C ALA A 941 13.83 -0.35 -6.69
N ASP A 942 13.71 -1.06 -5.57
CA ASP A 942 12.47 -1.40 -4.86
C ASP A 942 11.43 -2.22 -5.64
N GLU A 943 11.80 -2.69 -6.84
CA GLU A 943 11.06 -3.61 -7.71
C GLU A 943 11.31 -5.10 -7.37
N TRP A 944 10.44 -5.99 -7.89
CA TRP A 944 10.70 -7.45 -7.92
C TRP A 944 11.87 -7.73 -8.86
N PRO A 945 12.83 -8.61 -8.50
CA PRO A 945 13.97 -8.93 -9.36
C PRO A 945 13.57 -9.33 -10.78
N SER A 946 13.83 -8.45 -11.75
CA SER A 946 13.64 -8.73 -13.17
C SER A 946 14.63 -9.81 -13.65
N ALA A 947 14.34 -10.43 -14.78
CA ALA A 947 15.25 -11.40 -15.40
C ALA A 947 16.63 -10.80 -15.78
N GLU A 948 16.78 -9.47 -15.83
CA GLU A 948 18.06 -8.77 -16.05
C GLU A 948 18.72 -8.35 -14.72
N GLN A 949 17.94 -7.87 -13.73
CA GLN A 949 18.42 -7.52 -12.38
C GLN A 949 18.94 -8.72 -11.58
N ARG A 950 18.78 -9.94 -12.11
CA ARG A 950 19.32 -11.18 -11.55
C ARG A 950 20.78 -11.45 -11.86
N TRP A 951 21.44 -10.81 -12.84
CA TRP A 951 22.70 -11.28 -13.44
C TRP A 951 23.99 -10.50 -13.10
#